data_AF-A0A7L2I3F9-F1
#
_entry.id   AF-A0A7L2I3F9-F1
#
_cell.length_a   1.000
_cell.length_b   1.000
_cell.length_c   1.000
_cell.angle_alpha   90.00
_cell.angle_beta   90.00
_cell.angle_gamma   90.00
#
_symmetry.space_group_name_H-M   'P 1'
#
loop_
_entity.id
_entity.type
_entity.pdbx_description
1 polymer ?
#
loop_
_entity_poly.entity_id
_entity_poly.type
_entity_poly.pdbx_seq_one_letter_code
_entity_poly.pdbx_strand_id
1 'polypeptide(L)'
;ADLSMEECCDKGVEWANKNRICTSLPLISESRECSMTQVQCCRSQLEKQYCSDGIEYANVREECDSHIGENSTCEAEYFKICCYCCLLGKAAQVQGQSCEPNLKIGHQCGIVFKACCLKGQEGIDVSISDDAPKKEQVEISKEELDQEDPYLHDGCRGGGPCSQQCRDTGSSYVCSCFVGYQLQPDGVNCEDINECITGTHSCGIGQTCVNTLGSFRCQRDTSCGTGYELTDDSRCKDIDECETGTHNCPPDFICQNTPGSFRCRPKLQCMNGFIQDALGNCIDINECLSTNMPCPAGQICINTDGSYTCQRISPSCGRGYHLNEDGTRCVDVDECSSSNQPCGEGHVCINAPGNYRCECKSGYSFDVISRTCIDINECRRYPGRLCAHKCENTPGSYYCTCTVGFKLSTDGRSCEDLNECESSPCSQECANVYGSYQCYCRRGFQLSDIDGISCEDIDECALPTGGHICSFRCINIPGSFQCTCPSTGYRLAPNARNCQDIDECVAESHNCSFNETCFNIQGGFRCLSLECPENYRKSGDTVRLEKTDTIRCIKSCRPNDVNCVLDPVHTISHTVISLPTFREFTRPEEIIFLRAITPTYPANQADIIFDITEGNLRDSFDIIKRYMDGMTVGVVRQVRPIVGPFHAILKLEMNYVMGGVVSHRNIVNVHIFVSEYWF
;
A
#
# COMPACT_ATOMS: atom_id res chain seq x y z
N ALA A 1 6.76 35.33 -10.03
CA ALA A 1 5.98 35.71 -8.84
C ALA A 1 5.56 34.40 -8.21
N ASP A 2 5.97 34.14 -6.97
CA ASP A 2 5.59 32.90 -6.29
C ASP A 2 4.07 32.92 -6.09
N LEU A 3 3.39 32.00 -6.79
CA LEU A 3 1.95 31.76 -6.65
C LEU A 3 1.66 31.41 -5.19
N SER A 4 0.54 31.91 -4.67
CA SER A 4 0.13 31.56 -3.32
C SER A 4 -0.29 30.08 -3.25
N MET A 5 -0.18 29.47 -2.08
CA MET A 5 -0.60 28.08 -1.87
C MET A 5 -2.10 27.89 -2.14
N GLU A 6 -2.92 28.92 -1.91
CA GLU A 6 -4.36 28.93 -2.20
C GLU A 6 -4.63 28.90 -3.71
N GLU A 7 -3.94 29.74 -4.50
CA GLU A 7 -4.07 29.73 -5.97
C GLU A 7 -3.59 28.41 -6.59
N CYS A 8 -2.56 27.79 -6.01
CA CYS A 8 -2.11 26.45 -6.42
C CYS A 8 -3.16 25.37 -6.09
N CYS A 9 -3.83 25.47 -4.95
CA CYS A 9 -4.90 24.55 -4.56
C CYS A 9 -6.10 24.68 -5.50
N ASP A 10 -6.56 25.90 -5.79
CA ASP A 10 -7.71 26.18 -6.65
C ASP A 10 -7.51 25.60 -8.06
N LYS A 11 -6.31 25.71 -8.62
CA LYS A 11 -5.97 25.12 -9.92
C LYS A 11 -5.99 23.58 -9.91
N GLY A 12 -5.64 22.95 -8.79
CA GLY A 12 -5.80 21.52 -8.59
C GLY A 12 -7.27 21.09 -8.55
N VAL A 13 -8.12 21.87 -7.86
CA VAL A 13 -9.57 21.64 -7.74
C VAL A 13 -10.28 21.82 -9.08
N GLU A 14 -9.96 22.89 -9.83
CA GLU A 14 -10.53 23.14 -11.18
C GLU A 14 -10.25 21.96 -12.13
N TRP A 15 -9.02 21.42 -12.08
CA TRP A 15 -8.65 20.28 -12.92
C TRP A 15 -9.43 19.00 -12.55
N ALA A 16 -9.56 18.71 -11.25
CA ALA A 16 -10.34 17.58 -10.76
C ALA A 16 -11.81 17.66 -11.23
N ASN A 17 -12.44 18.83 -11.11
CA ASN A 17 -13.84 19.03 -11.53
C ASN A 17 -14.05 18.80 -13.04
N LYS A 18 -13.05 19.14 -13.87
CA LYS A 18 -13.18 19.07 -15.33
C LYS A 18 -12.86 17.69 -15.91
N ASN A 19 -11.80 17.05 -15.42
CA ASN A 19 -11.24 15.85 -16.03
C ASN A 19 -11.44 14.58 -15.20
N ARG A 20 -11.94 14.69 -13.95
CA ARG A 20 -12.18 13.59 -13.01
C ARG A 20 -10.96 12.67 -12.74
N ILE A 21 -9.74 13.14 -13.03
CA ILE A 21 -8.48 12.38 -12.92
C ILE A 21 -7.34 13.32 -12.46
N CYS A 22 -6.50 12.86 -11.52
CA CYS A 22 -5.34 13.61 -11.02
C CYS A 22 -3.97 13.03 -11.40
N THR A 23 -3.91 11.87 -12.08
CA THR A 23 -2.64 11.22 -12.48
C THR A 23 -1.91 11.96 -13.61
N SER A 24 -2.63 12.71 -14.44
CA SER A 24 -2.08 13.51 -15.54
C SER A 24 -2.17 15.02 -15.27
N LEU A 25 -2.12 15.44 -14.01
CA LEU A 25 -2.23 16.85 -13.61
C LEU A 25 -1.00 17.66 -14.12
N PRO A 26 -1.18 18.71 -14.93
CA PRO A 26 -0.09 19.60 -15.32
C PRO A 26 0.30 20.53 -14.16
N LEU A 27 1.58 20.49 -13.77
CA LEU A 27 2.13 21.34 -12.72
C LEU A 27 2.29 22.78 -13.22
N ILE A 28 1.74 23.74 -12.47
CA ILE A 28 1.70 25.16 -12.86
C ILE A 28 2.91 25.98 -12.40
N SER A 29 3.75 25.43 -11.53
CA SER A 29 4.90 26.11 -10.93
C SER A 29 6.05 25.13 -10.66
N GLU A 30 7.29 25.63 -10.71
CA GLU A 30 8.51 24.88 -10.33
C GLU A 30 8.71 24.82 -8.80
N SER A 31 7.95 25.59 -8.02
CA SER A 31 7.96 25.48 -6.55
C SER A 31 7.42 24.11 -6.13
N ARG A 32 8.24 23.42 -5.32
CA ARG A 32 7.91 22.11 -4.77
C ARG A 32 6.67 22.17 -3.89
N GLU A 33 6.52 23.22 -3.10
CA GLU A 33 5.40 23.47 -2.19
C GLU A 33 4.09 23.66 -2.96
N CYS A 34 4.10 24.48 -4.02
CA CYS A 34 2.94 24.68 -4.89
C CYS A 34 2.56 23.38 -5.62
N SER A 35 3.55 22.63 -6.16
CA SER A 35 3.29 21.37 -6.86
C SER A 35 2.66 20.30 -5.96
N MET A 36 3.14 20.19 -4.71
CA MET A 36 2.57 19.27 -3.71
C MET A 36 1.14 19.68 -3.35
N THR A 37 0.89 20.98 -3.16
CA THR A 37 -0.43 21.53 -2.83
C THR A 37 -1.44 21.30 -3.94
N GLN A 38 -1.04 21.54 -5.19
CA GLN A 38 -1.90 21.34 -6.37
C GLN A 38 -2.34 19.87 -6.52
N VAL A 39 -1.41 18.92 -6.32
CA VAL A 39 -1.71 17.48 -6.40
C VAL A 39 -2.62 17.03 -5.25
N GLN A 40 -2.36 17.49 -4.03
CA GLN A 40 -3.18 17.12 -2.86
C GLN A 40 -4.60 17.69 -2.95
N CYS A 41 -4.77 18.94 -3.37
CA CYS A 41 -6.08 19.54 -3.55
C CYS A 41 -6.88 18.88 -4.69
N CYS A 42 -6.23 18.48 -5.78
CA CYS A 42 -6.86 17.69 -6.84
C CYS A 42 -7.41 16.36 -6.28
N ARG A 43 -6.59 15.59 -5.56
CA ARG A 43 -6.98 14.29 -5.00
C ARG A 43 -8.12 14.40 -3.99
N SER A 44 -8.05 15.39 -3.09
CA SER A 44 -9.10 15.63 -2.09
C SER A 44 -10.44 16.00 -2.74
N GLN A 45 -10.42 16.72 -3.87
CA GLN A 45 -11.64 17.05 -4.60
C GLN A 45 -12.25 15.83 -5.32
N LEU A 46 -11.42 14.96 -5.92
CA LEU A 46 -11.91 13.72 -6.52
C LEU A 46 -12.53 12.79 -5.46
N GLU A 47 -11.88 12.65 -4.31
CA GLU A 47 -12.40 11.86 -3.19
C GLU A 47 -13.82 12.31 -2.80
N LYS A 48 -14.06 13.62 -2.71
CA LYS A 48 -15.40 14.17 -2.42
C LYS A 48 -16.42 13.82 -3.50
N GLN A 49 -16.07 13.98 -4.78
CA GLN A 49 -16.99 13.72 -5.89
C GLN A 49 -17.37 12.25 -5.99
N TYR A 50 -16.39 11.33 -6.01
CA TYR A 50 -16.66 9.90 -6.07
C TYR A 50 -17.38 9.37 -4.83
N CYS A 51 -17.11 9.95 -3.65
CA CYS A 51 -17.84 9.63 -2.43
C CYS A 51 -19.31 10.09 -2.50
N SER A 52 -19.59 11.29 -3.01
CA SER A 52 -20.96 11.78 -3.24
C SER A 52 -21.72 10.91 -4.25
N ASP A 53 -21.09 10.55 -5.37
CA ASP A 53 -21.66 9.64 -6.38
C ASP A 53 -22.00 8.27 -5.75
N GLY A 54 -21.14 7.74 -4.87
CA GLY A 54 -21.38 6.49 -4.13
C GLY A 54 -22.54 6.55 -3.13
N ILE A 55 -22.71 7.69 -2.45
CA ILE A 55 -23.84 7.91 -1.53
C ILE A 55 -25.15 8.02 -2.30
N GLU A 56 -25.18 8.73 -3.43
CA GLU A 56 -26.36 8.83 -4.28
C GLU A 56 -26.74 7.46 -4.87
N TYR A 57 -25.75 6.68 -5.29
CA TYR A 57 -25.96 5.32 -5.77
C TYR A 57 -26.58 4.40 -4.70
N ALA A 58 -26.06 4.43 -3.47
CA ALA A 58 -26.65 3.73 -2.31
C ALA A 58 -28.04 4.26 -1.90
N ASN A 59 -28.40 5.47 -2.34
CA ASN A 59 -29.73 6.03 -2.12
C ASN A 59 -30.78 5.52 -3.10
N VAL A 60 -30.38 5.21 -4.33
CA VAL A 60 -31.27 4.77 -5.41
C VAL A 60 -31.31 3.24 -5.55
N ARG A 61 -30.22 2.53 -5.22
CA ARG A 61 -30.11 1.07 -5.31
C ARG A 61 -29.61 0.49 -3.98
N GLU A 62 -30.09 -0.69 -3.61
CA GLU A 62 -29.71 -1.40 -2.37
C GLU A 62 -28.38 -2.18 -2.49
N GLU A 63 -27.66 -2.02 -3.59
CA GLU A 63 -26.40 -2.72 -3.89
C GLU A 63 -25.31 -1.74 -4.35
N CYS A 64 -24.07 -1.99 -3.94
CA CYS A 64 -22.90 -1.14 -4.24
C CYS A 64 -21.96 -1.70 -5.31
N ASP A 65 -22.29 -2.83 -5.93
CA ASP A 65 -21.52 -3.35 -7.05
C ASP A 65 -22.06 -2.78 -8.36
N SER A 66 -21.21 -2.02 -9.06
CA SER A 66 -21.45 -1.60 -10.43
C SER A 66 -20.29 -2.04 -11.32
N HIS A 67 -20.60 -2.27 -12.60
CA HIS A 67 -19.67 -2.62 -13.69
C HIS A 67 -18.62 -1.52 -13.94
N ILE A 68 -17.64 -1.37 -13.05
CA ILE A 68 -16.40 -0.66 -13.33
C ILE A 68 -15.36 -1.75 -13.61
N GLY A 69 -14.92 -1.83 -14.88
CA GLY A 69 -14.06 -2.89 -15.38
C GLY A 69 -12.78 -3.10 -14.58
N GLU A 70 -12.27 -4.33 -14.66
CA GLU A 70 -11.06 -4.84 -14.02
C GLU A 70 -9.82 -3.97 -14.28
N ASN A 71 -9.68 -2.88 -13.53
CA ASN A 71 -8.43 -2.17 -13.23
C ASN A 71 -8.72 -1.27 -12.03
N SER A 72 -8.38 -1.75 -10.83
CA SER A 72 -8.58 -1.06 -9.57
C SER A 72 -7.75 0.22 -9.51
N THR A 73 -8.31 1.33 -9.98
CA THR A 73 -7.80 2.67 -9.70
C THR A 73 -8.22 3.09 -8.29
N CYS A 74 -7.39 3.90 -7.63
CA CYS A 74 -7.66 4.49 -6.31
C CYS A 74 -9.05 5.20 -6.25
N GLU A 75 -9.57 5.63 -7.41
CA GLU A 75 -10.84 6.34 -7.58
C GLU A 75 -12.08 5.44 -7.40
N ALA A 76 -12.00 4.16 -7.79
CA ALA A 76 -13.07 3.18 -7.59
C ALA A 76 -13.22 2.75 -6.11
N GLU A 77 -12.14 2.89 -5.34
CA GLU A 77 -12.10 2.51 -3.92
C GLU A 77 -12.91 3.50 -3.06
N TYR A 78 -12.79 4.81 -3.30
CA TYR A 78 -13.56 5.84 -2.57
C TYR A 78 -15.07 5.74 -2.81
N PHE A 79 -15.48 5.46 -4.04
CA PHE A 79 -16.89 5.22 -4.38
C PHE A 79 -17.46 4.03 -3.60
N LYS A 80 -16.77 2.89 -3.63
CA LYS A 80 -17.21 1.66 -2.93
C LYS A 80 -17.27 1.88 -1.43
N ILE A 81 -16.24 2.48 -0.84
CA ILE A 81 -16.21 2.78 0.60
C ILE A 81 -17.44 3.61 0.97
N CYS A 82 -17.67 4.76 0.33
CA CYS A 82 -18.79 5.62 0.69
C CYS A 82 -20.17 4.98 0.44
N CYS A 83 -20.33 4.18 -0.61
CA CYS A 83 -21.56 3.44 -0.89
C CYS A 83 -21.86 2.41 0.23
N TYR A 84 -20.91 1.55 0.58
CA TYR A 84 -21.10 0.55 1.64
C TYR A 84 -21.34 1.21 3.01
N CYS A 85 -20.64 2.30 3.31
CA CYS A 85 -20.83 3.05 4.56
C CYS A 85 -22.22 3.67 4.66
N CYS A 86 -22.80 4.13 3.55
CA CYS A 86 -24.16 4.65 3.50
C CYS A 86 -25.20 3.54 3.69
N LEU A 87 -25.01 2.37 3.05
CA LEU A 87 -25.87 1.20 3.26
C LEU A 87 -25.82 0.70 4.71
N LEU A 88 -24.65 0.70 5.35
CA LEU A 88 -24.51 0.38 6.77
C LEU A 88 -25.28 1.36 7.65
N GLY A 89 -25.25 2.66 7.35
CA GLY A 89 -26.03 3.67 8.06
C GLY A 89 -27.54 3.43 7.94
N LYS A 90 -28.02 3.09 6.74
CA LYS A 90 -29.42 2.71 6.50
C LYS A 90 -29.81 1.40 7.19
N ALA A 91 -28.94 0.39 7.16
CA ALA A 91 -29.17 -0.87 7.85
C ALA A 91 -29.26 -0.68 9.36
N ALA A 92 -28.40 0.17 9.95
CA ALA A 92 -28.46 0.54 11.35
C ALA A 92 -29.78 1.25 11.69
N GLN A 93 -30.27 2.11 10.79
CA GLN A 93 -31.57 2.77 10.94
C GLN A 93 -32.74 1.77 10.89
N VAL A 94 -32.77 0.85 9.92
CA VAL A 94 -33.80 -0.20 9.80
C VAL A 94 -33.80 -1.14 11.02
N GLN A 95 -32.62 -1.38 11.61
CA GLN A 95 -32.45 -2.20 12.80
C GLN A 95 -32.63 -1.43 14.12
N GLY A 96 -32.97 -0.13 14.08
CA GLY A 96 -33.20 0.71 15.27
C GLY A 96 -31.95 0.94 16.13
N GLN A 97 -30.76 0.83 15.55
CA GLN A 97 -29.48 1.05 16.24
C GLN A 97 -29.08 2.53 16.26
N SER A 98 -28.17 2.89 17.16
CA SER A 98 -27.63 4.26 17.28
C SER A 98 -26.94 4.70 15.98
N CYS A 99 -27.25 5.91 15.51
CA CYS A 99 -26.55 6.57 14.40
C CYS A 99 -25.16 7.12 14.80
N GLU A 100 -24.70 6.89 16.03
CA GLU A 100 -23.32 7.12 16.42
C GLU A 100 -22.46 5.88 16.15
N PRO A 101 -21.38 6.00 15.36
CA PRO A 101 -20.56 4.85 14.99
C PRO A 101 -19.78 4.34 16.21
N ASN A 102 -20.20 3.19 16.77
CA ASN A 102 -19.50 2.51 17.88
C ASN A 102 -18.33 1.62 17.41
N LEU A 103 -18.07 1.54 16.10
CA LEU A 103 -16.97 0.76 15.53
C LEU A 103 -15.82 1.65 15.07
N LYS A 104 -14.60 1.10 15.10
CA LYS A 104 -13.36 1.67 14.50
C LYS A 104 -13.40 1.70 12.96
N ILE A 105 -14.52 2.13 12.41
CA ILE A 105 -14.72 2.38 10.99
C ILE A 105 -14.06 3.74 10.70
N GLY A 106 -13.24 3.83 9.65
CA GLY A 106 -12.43 5.02 9.35
C GLY A 106 -13.24 6.33 9.31
N HIS A 107 -12.59 7.46 9.61
CA HIS A 107 -13.23 8.78 9.80
C HIS A 107 -14.21 9.17 8.68
N GLN A 108 -13.81 8.98 7.42
CA GLN A 108 -14.64 9.28 6.24
C GLN A 108 -15.94 8.44 6.23
N CYS A 109 -15.82 7.14 6.51
CA CYS A 109 -16.95 6.22 6.54
C CYS A 109 -17.89 6.49 7.73
N GLY A 110 -17.35 6.91 8.88
CA GLY A 110 -18.15 7.30 10.05
C GLY A 110 -19.05 8.51 9.78
N ILE A 111 -18.56 9.50 9.02
CA ILE A 111 -19.34 10.67 8.61
C ILE A 111 -20.48 10.26 7.66
N VAL A 112 -20.17 9.43 6.66
CA VAL A 112 -21.16 8.97 5.67
C VAL A 112 -22.23 8.07 6.32
N PHE A 113 -21.83 7.17 7.20
CA PHE A 113 -22.72 6.34 8.01
C PHE A 113 -23.73 7.19 8.79
N LYS A 114 -23.23 8.20 9.51
CA LYS A 114 -24.07 9.11 10.29
C LYS A 114 -25.02 9.90 9.39
N ALA A 115 -24.52 10.43 8.27
CA ALA A 115 -25.33 11.19 7.32
C ALA A 115 -26.49 10.35 6.73
N CYS A 116 -26.23 9.10 6.34
CA CYS A 116 -27.27 8.23 5.78
C CYS A 116 -28.22 7.64 6.83
N CYS A 117 -27.77 7.45 8.08
CA CYS A 117 -28.61 7.03 9.20
C CYS A 117 -29.57 8.14 9.67
N LEU A 118 -29.10 9.40 9.68
CA LEU A 118 -29.89 10.57 10.08
C LEU A 118 -30.88 11.04 9.00
N LYS A 119 -30.55 10.87 7.70
CA LYS A 119 -31.45 11.28 6.61
C LYS A 119 -32.78 10.54 6.58
N GLY A 120 -32.87 9.36 7.19
CA GLY A 120 -34.13 8.67 7.39
C GLY A 120 -34.82 8.97 8.73
N GLN A 121 -34.26 9.83 9.58
CA GLN A 121 -34.86 10.34 10.81
C GLN A 121 -35.60 11.68 10.65
N GLU A 122 -35.59 12.32 9.47
CA GLU A 122 -36.40 13.52 9.15
C GLU A 122 -37.90 13.21 8.97
N GLY A 123 -38.43 12.28 9.77
CA GLY A 123 -39.85 11.94 9.87
C GLY A 123 -40.43 12.14 11.28
N ILE A 124 -39.77 12.87 12.18
CA ILE A 124 -40.29 13.22 13.52
C ILE A 124 -39.79 14.61 13.95
N ASP A 125 -40.72 15.58 14.05
CA ASP A 125 -40.51 17.00 14.40
C ASP A 125 -40.41 17.29 15.91
N VAL A 126 -39.60 18.30 16.29
CA VAL A 126 -39.81 19.14 17.49
C VAL A 126 -39.51 20.61 17.15
N SER A 127 -40.50 21.47 17.34
CA SER A 127 -40.56 22.91 17.07
C SER A 127 -40.17 23.80 18.28
N ILE A 128 -39.71 25.04 18.03
CA ILE A 128 -40.09 26.37 18.63
C ILE A 128 -39.36 27.49 17.82
N SER A 129 -40.08 28.20 16.94
CA SER A 129 -40.50 29.63 16.95
C SER A 129 -39.45 30.61 16.36
N ASP A 130 -39.74 31.61 15.50
CA ASP A 130 -40.95 32.40 15.24
C ASP A 130 -41.06 32.91 13.77
N ASP A 131 -42.29 33.34 13.46
CA ASP A 131 -42.81 34.18 12.37
C ASP A 131 -43.45 33.55 11.11
N ALA A 132 -44.76 33.84 11.01
CA ALA A 132 -45.83 33.29 10.19
C ALA A 132 -46.14 34.24 8.97
N PRO A 133 -47.23 34.07 8.14
CA PRO A 133 -48.36 33.14 8.29
C PRO A 133 -49.05 32.57 7.00
N LYS A 134 -50.00 31.63 7.26
CA LYS A 134 -51.30 31.30 6.58
C LYS A 134 -51.28 30.30 5.40
N LYS A 135 -52.13 29.25 5.32
CA LYS A 135 -53.51 29.04 5.83
C LYS A 135 -53.94 27.54 5.94
N GLU A 136 -54.73 27.25 6.98
CA GLU A 136 -55.92 26.34 7.16
C GLU A 136 -55.94 24.93 6.50
N GLN A 137 -55.86 23.81 7.27
CA GLN A 137 -56.87 23.07 8.11
C GLN A 137 -57.97 22.35 7.28
N VAL A 138 -58.29 21.05 7.49
CA VAL A 138 -59.10 20.48 8.61
C VAL A 138 -58.87 18.95 8.82
N GLU A 139 -59.02 18.54 10.09
CA GLU A 139 -58.92 17.24 10.81
C GLU A 139 -59.97 16.16 10.40
N ILE A 140 -59.87 14.87 10.79
CA ILE A 140 -60.40 14.28 12.06
C ILE A 140 -59.91 12.81 12.27
N SER A 141 -59.98 12.41 13.53
CA SER A 141 -59.35 11.39 14.39
C SER A 141 -59.72 9.88 14.34
N LYS A 142 -58.72 9.06 14.72
CA LYS A 142 -58.62 7.93 15.68
C LYS A 142 -59.75 6.88 15.90
N GLU A 143 -59.30 5.61 15.79
CA GLU A 143 -59.48 4.42 16.69
C GLU A 143 -60.94 3.93 16.88
N GLU A 144 -61.35 2.67 16.66
CA GLU A 144 -60.79 1.32 16.87
C GLU A 144 -61.53 0.29 15.96
N LEU A 145 -60.89 -0.82 15.55
CA LEU A 145 -61.38 -2.20 15.77
C LEU A 145 -60.43 -3.24 15.13
N ASP A 146 -59.82 -4.10 15.94
CA ASP A 146 -59.21 -5.35 15.49
C ASP A 146 -60.31 -6.33 15.00
N GLN A 147 -60.17 -6.82 13.77
CA GLN A 147 -60.75 -8.07 13.29
C GLN A 147 -59.72 -8.79 12.41
N GLU A 148 -59.40 -10.04 12.76
CA GLU A 148 -58.59 -10.95 11.93
C GLU A 148 -59.21 -11.06 10.52
N ASP A 149 -58.46 -10.65 9.48
CA ASP A 149 -58.89 -10.70 8.08
C ASP A 149 -58.61 -12.10 7.48
N PRO A 150 -59.63 -12.88 7.08
CA PRO A 150 -59.49 -14.23 6.54
C PRO A 150 -58.83 -14.35 5.15
N TYR A 151 -58.35 -13.25 4.55
CA TYR A 151 -57.84 -13.20 3.16
C TYR A 151 -56.33 -12.90 3.04
N LEU A 152 -55.52 -13.34 4.00
CA LEU A 152 -54.07 -13.10 4.01
C LEU A 152 -53.30 -13.72 2.82
N HIS A 153 -53.95 -14.50 1.94
CA HIS A 153 -53.33 -15.18 0.78
C HIS A 153 -54.10 -14.96 -0.54
N ASP A 154 -54.76 -13.81 -0.72
CA ASP A 154 -55.37 -13.42 -2.01
C ASP A 154 -54.39 -12.55 -2.84
N GLY A 155 -53.87 -13.11 -3.93
CA GLY A 155 -52.93 -12.48 -4.87
C GLY A 155 -53.53 -11.34 -5.71
N CYS A 156 -54.83 -11.07 -5.60
CA CYS A 156 -55.49 -9.91 -6.22
C CYS A 156 -55.79 -8.78 -5.21
N ARG A 157 -55.32 -8.88 -3.97
CA ARG A 157 -55.53 -7.84 -2.94
C ARG A 157 -54.82 -6.54 -3.35
N GLY A 158 -55.59 -5.46 -3.47
CA GLY A 158 -55.08 -4.16 -3.92
C GLY A 158 -55.04 -3.95 -5.44
N GLY A 159 -55.67 -4.84 -6.23
CA GLY A 159 -55.80 -4.71 -7.68
C GLY A 159 -54.99 -5.75 -8.47
N GLY A 160 -54.04 -6.45 -7.83
CA GLY A 160 -53.20 -7.46 -8.48
C GLY A 160 -52.35 -6.88 -9.62
N PRO A 161 -51.62 -7.73 -10.37
CA PRO A 161 -50.78 -7.30 -11.50
C PRO A 161 -51.57 -6.97 -12.77
N CYS A 162 -52.89 -7.26 -12.80
CA CYS A 162 -53.75 -7.06 -13.97
C CYS A 162 -54.17 -5.60 -14.12
N SER A 163 -54.22 -5.10 -15.35
CA SER A 163 -54.63 -3.72 -15.65
C SER A 163 -56.11 -3.40 -15.35
N GLN A 164 -57.00 -4.41 -15.30
CA GLN A 164 -58.44 -4.23 -15.11
C GLN A 164 -59.05 -5.21 -14.09
N GLN A 165 -59.34 -6.46 -14.47
CA GLN A 165 -59.88 -7.46 -13.55
C GLN A 165 -58.84 -8.55 -13.26
N CYS A 166 -58.70 -8.88 -11.97
CA CYS A 166 -57.82 -9.93 -11.47
C CYS A 166 -58.66 -10.96 -10.72
N ARG A 167 -58.48 -12.24 -11.02
CA ARG A 167 -59.07 -13.35 -10.27
C ARG A 167 -57.99 -14.32 -9.80
N ASP A 168 -57.89 -14.52 -8.50
CA ASP A 168 -56.97 -15.48 -7.91
C ASP A 168 -57.54 -16.91 -7.95
N THR A 169 -56.70 -17.88 -8.32
CA THR A 169 -57.03 -19.31 -8.37
C THR A 169 -56.25 -20.13 -7.34
N GLY A 170 -55.46 -19.48 -6.48
CA GLY A 170 -54.69 -20.08 -5.38
C GLY A 170 -53.33 -20.66 -5.78
N SER A 171 -53.04 -20.78 -7.08
CA SER A 171 -51.70 -21.13 -7.60
C SER A 171 -51.19 -20.17 -8.67
N SER A 172 -52.07 -19.36 -9.25
CA SER A 172 -51.78 -18.27 -10.19
C SER A 172 -52.94 -17.28 -10.25
N TYR A 173 -52.70 -16.07 -10.75
CA TYR A 173 -53.73 -15.06 -11.00
C TYR A 173 -54.11 -15.06 -12.50
N VAL A 174 -55.40 -14.88 -12.78
CA VAL A 174 -55.93 -14.79 -14.15
C VAL A 174 -56.48 -13.38 -14.37
N CYS A 175 -55.99 -12.71 -15.41
CA CYS A 175 -56.44 -11.37 -15.80
C CYS A 175 -57.57 -11.44 -16.84
N SER A 176 -58.60 -10.60 -16.67
CA SER A 176 -59.66 -10.40 -17.67
C SER A 176 -59.95 -8.91 -17.87
N CYS A 177 -60.50 -8.57 -19.03
CA CYS A 177 -60.83 -7.19 -19.39
C CYS A 177 -62.33 -6.93 -19.24
N PHE A 178 -62.69 -5.67 -18.98
CA PHE A 178 -64.07 -5.19 -19.06
C PHE A 178 -64.60 -5.30 -20.49
N VAL A 179 -65.92 -5.41 -20.62
CA VAL A 179 -66.60 -5.44 -21.94
C VAL A 179 -66.23 -4.17 -22.72
N GLY A 180 -65.85 -4.32 -24.00
CA GLY A 180 -65.32 -3.23 -24.83
C GLY A 180 -63.78 -3.17 -24.88
N TYR A 181 -63.07 -4.04 -24.14
CA TYR A 181 -61.60 -4.14 -24.16
C TYR A 181 -61.13 -5.57 -24.45
N GLN A 182 -59.97 -5.72 -25.10
CA GLN A 182 -59.34 -7.00 -25.42
C GLN A 182 -58.02 -7.19 -24.65
N LEU A 183 -57.75 -8.42 -24.20
CA LEU A 183 -56.53 -8.76 -23.48
C LEU A 183 -55.38 -8.93 -24.48
N GLN A 184 -54.28 -8.24 -24.24
CA GLN A 184 -53.08 -8.35 -25.04
C GLN A 184 -52.37 -9.70 -24.82
N PRO A 185 -51.54 -10.16 -25.77
CA PRO A 185 -50.85 -11.46 -25.68
C PRO A 185 -49.85 -11.57 -24.52
N ASP A 186 -49.58 -10.49 -23.80
CA ASP A 186 -48.83 -10.46 -22.54
C ASP A 186 -49.62 -11.03 -21.35
N GLY A 187 -50.95 -11.22 -21.51
CA GLY A 187 -51.83 -11.83 -20.53
C GLY A 187 -52.19 -10.93 -19.35
N VAL A 188 -51.83 -9.64 -19.38
CA VAL A 188 -51.95 -8.71 -18.23
C VAL A 188 -52.60 -7.37 -18.60
N ASN A 189 -52.35 -6.86 -19.81
CA ASN A 189 -52.83 -5.53 -20.25
C ASN A 189 -54.07 -5.62 -21.13
N CYS A 190 -54.98 -4.66 -20.98
CA CYS A 190 -56.23 -4.57 -21.74
C CYS A 190 -56.25 -3.32 -22.63
N GLU A 191 -56.59 -3.49 -23.91
CA GLU A 191 -56.68 -2.42 -24.92
C GLU A 191 -58.12 -2.24 -25.40
N ASP A 192 -58.51 -1.00 -25.72
CA ASP A 192 -59.85 -0.63 -26.20
C ASP A 192 -60.18 -1.26 -27.56
N ILE A 193 -61.39 -1.82 -27.71
CA ILE A 193 -61.89 -2.35 -28.98
C ILE A 193 -62.56 -1.23 -29.74
N ASN A 194 -61.99 -0.81 -30.87
CA ASN A 194 -62.57 0.25 -31.69
C ASN A 194 -63.75 -0.26 -32.56
N GLU A 195 -64.98 -0.08 -32.09
CA GLU A 195 -66.17 -0.66 -32.74
C GLU A 195 -66.54 0.02 -34.08
N CYS A 196 -65.99 1.22 -34.33
CA CYS A 196 -66.16 1.90 -35.61
C CYS A 196 -65.31 1.29 -36.74
N ILE A 197 -64.18 0.64 -36.41
CA ILE A 197 -63.31 -0.03 -37.39
C ILE A 197 -63.70 -1.50 -37.53
N THR A 198 -64.06 -2.17 -36.44
CA THR A 198 -64.49 -3.57 -36.47
C THR A 198 -65.90 -3.77 -37.04
N GLY A 199 -66.67 -2.68 -37.22
CA GLY A 199 -67.99 -2.70 -37.84
C GLY A 199 -69.10 -3.27 -36.95
N THR A 200 -68.85 -3.41 -35.65
CA THR A 200 -69.80 -3.96 -34.66
C THR A 200 -70.70 -2.89 -34.02
N HIS A 201 -70.77 -1.69 -34.62
CA HIS A 201 -71.53 -0.56 -34.10
C HIS A 201 -73.02 -0.59 -34.52
N SER A 202 -73.91 -0.22 -33.59
CA SER A 202 -75.38 -0.18 -33.81
C SER A 202 -75.91 1.21 -34.21
N CYS A 203 -75.13 1.98 -34.97
CA CYS A 203 -75.54 3.32 -35.44
C CYS A 203 -76.66 3.24 -36.49
N GLY A 204 -77.68 4.10 -36.36
CA GLY A 204 -78.81 4.15 -37.30
C GLY A 204 -78.41 4.73 -38.67
N ILE A 205 -79.21 4.44 -39.70
CA ILE A 205 -78.99 4.90 -41.08
C ILE A 205 -78.86 6.45 -41.07
N GLY A 206 -77.69 6.96 -41.49
CA GLY A 206 -77.38 8.40 -41.50
C GLY A 206 -76.63 8.94 -40.26
N GLN A 207 -76.10 8.08 -39.38
CA GLN A 207 -75.23 8.48 -38.25
C GLN A 207 -73.77 8.06 -38.46
N THR A 208 -72.83 8.92 -38.05
CA THR A 208 -71.38 8.66 -38.07
C THR A 208 -70.91 8.08 -36.74
N CYS A 209 -70.13 6.99 -36.78
CA CYS A 209 -69.59 6.33 -35.58
C CYS A 209 -68.33 7.04 -35.09
N VAL A 210 -68.24 7.33 -33.79
CA VAL A 210 -67.05 7.88 -33.12
C VAL A 210 -66.66 6.95 -31.95
N ASN A 211 -65.44 6.42 -32.00
CA ASN A 211 -64.94 5.53 -30.95
C ASN A 211 -64.65 6.30 -29.64
N THR A 212 -64.93 5.68 -28.51
CA THR A 212 -64.63 6.20 -27.17
C THR A 212 -64.00 5.09 -26.31
N LEU A 213 -63.30 5.42 -25.23
CA LEU A 213 -62.65 4.39 -24.41
C LEU A 213 -63.70 3.45 -23.79
N GLY A 214 -63.71 2.20 -24.22
CA GLY A 214 -64.56 1.08 -23.81
C GLY A 214 -65.91 0.98 -24.53
N SER A 215 -66.20 1.87 -25.50
CA SER A 215 -67.47 1.89 -26.23
C SER A 215 -67.45 2.83 -27.44
N PHE A 216 -68.51 2.87 -28.24
CA PHE A 216 -68.67 3.84 -29.33
C PHE A 216 -69.91 4.72 -29.11
N ARG A 217 -69.91 5.91 -29.73
CA ARG A 217 -71.10 6.77 -29.82
C ARG A 217 -71.42 7.13 -31.26
N CYS A 218 -72.70 7.24 -31.56
CA CYS A 218 -73.19 7.60 -32.88
C CYS A 218 -73.57 9.08 -32.92
N GLN A 219 -72.93 9.84 -33.80
CA GLN A 219 -73.18 11.25 -34.04
C GLN A 219 -74.08 11.41 -35.27
N ARG A 220 -75.03 12.35 -35.27
CA ARG A 220 -75.97 12.58 -36.39
C ARG A 220 -75.69 13.94 -37.04
N ASP A 221 -75.54 13.96 -38.36
CA ASP A 221 -75.52 15.18 -39.16
C ASP A 221 -76.92 15.47 -39.75
N THR A 222 -77.28 16.74 -39.86
CA THR A 222 -78.66 17.26 -40.03
C THR A 222 -79.30 17.06 -41.42
N SER A 223 -78.87 16.07 -42.21
CA SER A 223 -79.40 15.77 -43.55
C SER A 223 -79.28 14.28 -43.91
N CYS A 224 -80.29 13.70 -44.60
CA CYS A 224 -80.17 12.39 -45.22
C CYS A 224 -79.05 12.44 -46.26
N GLY A 225 -78.07 11.53 -46.19
CA GLY A 225 -76.95 11.50 -47.14
C GLY A 225 -77.39 11.40 -48.61
N THR A 226 -76.46 11.58 -49.53
CA THR A 226 -76.70 11.48 -50.98
C THR A 226 -77.32 10.13 -51.37
N GLY A 227 -78.37 10.12 -52.20
CA GLY A 227 -79.09 8.91 -52.64
C GLY A 227 -80.44 8.67 -51.93
N TYR A 228 -80.82 9.52 -50.98
CA TYR A 228 -82.10 9.44 -50.28
C TYR A 228 -82.82 10.79 -50.25
N GLU A 229 -84.14 10.78 -50.41
CA GLU A 229 -84.99 11.97 -50.28
C GLU A 229 -85.61 12.06 -48.86
N LEU A 230 -85.65 13.27 -48.32
CA LEU A 230 -86.27 13.54 -47.01
C LEU A 230 -87.78 13.70 -47.21
N THR A 231 -88.57 12.75 -46.71
CA THR A 231 -90.03 12.86 -46.69
C THR A 231 -90.48 13.80 -45.56
N ASP A 232 -91.67 14.38 -45.70
CA ASP A 232 -92.25 15.36 -44.75
C ASP A 232 -92.32 14.85 -43.28
N ASP A 233 -92.27 13.53 -43.08
CA ASP A 233 -92.22 12.86 -41.78
C ASP A 233 -90.80 12.76 -41.17
N SER A 234 -89.80 13.47 -41.70
CA SER A 234 -88.39 13.38 -41.27
C SER A 234 -87.77 11.97 -41.41
N ARG A 235 -88.25 11.18 -42.39
CA ARG A 235 -87.72 9.85 -42.73
C ARG A 235 -87.07 9.86 -44.11
N CYS A 236 -85.89 9.25 -44.24
CA CYS A 236 -85.18 9.15 -45.51
C CYS A 236 -85.78 8.00 -46.35
N LYS A 237 -86.27 8.29 -47.55
CA LYS A 237 -86.73 7.29 -48.52
C LYS A 237 -85.72 7.16 -49.65
N ASP A 238 -85.48 5.93 -50.08
CA ASP A 238 -84.59 5.61 -51.19
C ASP A 238 -85.14 6.12 -52.54
N ILE A 239 -84.25 6.65 -53.38
CA ILE A 239 -84.58 7.11 -54.74
C ILE A 239 -84.34 5.94 -55.71
N ASP A 240 -85.38 5.45 -56.38
CA ASP A 240 -85.19 4.41 -57.41
C ASP A 240 -84.72 5.03 -58.73
N GLU A 241 -83.41 5.03 -58.98
CA GLU A 241 -82.83 5.62 -60.19
C GLU A 241 -83.10 4.79 -61.46
N CYS A 242 -83.45 3.50 -61.32
CA CYS A 242 -83.82 2.63 -62.42
C CYS A 242 -85.25 2.90 -62.92
N GLU A 243 -86.19 3.18 -62.01
CA GLU A 243 -87.57 3.52 -62.37
C GLU A 243 -87.70 4.98 -62.84
N THR A 244 -86.91 5.89 -62.27
CA THR A 244 -86.88 7.31 -62.65
C THR A 244 -86.06 7.61 -63.91
N GLY A 245 -85.32 6.63 -64.46
CA GLY A 245 -84.54 6.76 -65.69
C GLY A 245 -83.31 7.66 -65.56
N THR A 246 -82.86 7.94 -64.33
CA THR A 246 -81.71 8.80 -64.04
C THR A 246 -80.39 8.02 -63.95
N HIS A 247 -80.44 6.70 -64.17
CA HIS A 247 -79.28 5.82 -64.23
C HIS A 247 -78.44 5.99 -65.51
N ASN A 248 -77.13 5.83 -65.41
CA ASN A 248 -76.19 5.93 -66.54
C ASN A 248 -75.71 4.56 -67.05
N CYS A 249 -76.54 3.51 -66.93
CA CYS A 249 -76.17 2.16 -67.37
C CYS A 249 -76.04 2.08 -68.91
N PRO A 250 -74.95 1.47 -69.44
CA PRO A 250 -74.80 1.20 -70.87
C PRO A 250 -75.88 0.24 -71.41
N PRO A 251 -76.23 0.26 -72.71
CA PRO A 251 -77.32 -0.53 -73.29
C PRO A 251 -77.17 -2.07 -73.16
N ASP A 252 -75.96 -2.56 -72.95
CA ASP A 252 -75.65 -3.99 -72.75
C ASP A 252 -75.78 -4.45 -71.29
N PHE A 253 -76.11 -3.52 -70.39
CA PHE A 253 -76.28 -3.76 -68.96
C PHE A 253 -77.73 -3.48 -68.52
N ILE A 254 -78.21 -4.25 -67.54
CA ILE A 254 -79.53 -4.12 -66.93
C ILE A 254 -79.39 -3.35 -65.62
N CYS A 255 -80.21 -2.32 -65.40
CA CYS A 255 -80.25 -1.55 -64.15
C CYS A 255 -80.97 -2.33 -63.05
N GLN A 256 -80.37 -2.41 -61.87
CA GLN A 256 -80.98 -2.96 -60.66
C GLN A 256 -80.87 -1.93 -59.52
N ASN A 257 -82.01 -1.49 -58.97
CA ASN A 257 -82.02 -0.54 -57.87
C ASN A 257 -81.51 -1.18 -56.56
N THR A 258 -80.76 -0.43 -55.76
CA THR A 258 -80.25 -0.81 -54.44
C THR A 258 -80.49 0.32 -53.43
N PRO A 259 -80.63 0.05 -52.13
CA PRO A 259 -80.87 1.12 -51.16
C PRO A 259 -79.74 2.16 -51.15
N GLY A 260 -80.04 3.36 -51.63
CA GLY A 260 -79.20 4.56 -51.74
C GLY A 260 -78.48 4.74 -53.08
N SER A 261 -78.65 3.83 -54.04
CA SER A 261 -77.99 3.88 -55.37
C SER A 261 -78.48 2.80 -56.35
N PHE A 262 -78.07 2.81 -57.61
CA PHE A 262 -78.36 1.74 -58.58
C PHE A 262 -77.10 0.96 -59.02
N ARG A 263 -77.26 -0.29 -59.46
CA ARG A 263 -76.18 -1.12 -60.03
C ARG A 263 -76.53 -1.65 -61.41
N CYS A 264 -75.60 -1.51 -62.36
CA CYS A 264 -75.73 -2.06 -63.71
C CYS A 264 -75.12 -3.48 -63.78
N ARG A 265 -75.84 -4.47 -64.31
CA ARG A 265 -75.36 -5.87 -64.49
C ARG A 265 -75.33 -6.30 -65.97
N PRO A 266 -74.26 -6.96 -66.45
CA PRO A 266 -74.14 -7.37 -67.85
C PRO A 266 -75.10 -8.52 -68.22
N LYS A 267 -75.56 -8.57 -69.47
CA LYS A 267 -76.50 -9.59 -69.99
C LYS A 267 -75.89 -10.99 -70.21
N LEU A 268 -74.56 -11.12 -70.29
CA LEU A 268 -73.86 -12.39 -70.55
C LEU A 268 -72.94 -12.73 -69.37
N GLN A 269 -72.95 -13.98 -68.87
CA GLN A 269 -72.09 -14.44 -67.76
C GLN A 269 -70.98 -15.37 -68.26
N CYS A 270 -69.77 -15.25 -67.69
CA CYS A 270 -68.59 -16.08 -68.01
C CYS A 270 -68.68 -17.53 -67.49
N MET A 271 -67.92 -18.44 -68.11
CA MET A 271 -67.74 -19.84 -67.69
C MET A 271 -66.97 -19.91 -66.35
N ASN A 272 -67.16 -21.01 -65.60
CA ASN A 272 -66.41 -21.25 -64.35
C ASN A 272 -64.90 -21.25 -64.60
N GLY A 273 -64.12 -20.61 -63.71
CA GLY A 273 -62.68 -20.41 -63.87
C GLY A 273 -62.28 -19.06 -64.46
N PHE A 274 -63.24 -18.22 -64.86
CA PHE A 274 -63.00 -16.88 -65.42
C PHE A 274 -63.80 -15.81 -64.67
N ILE A 275 -63.20 -14.63 -64.47
CA ILE A 275 -63.86 -13.42 -63.97
C ILE A 275 -64.14 -12.46 -65.11
N GLN A 276 -65.22 -11.70 -65.00
CA GLN A 276 -65.67 -10.79 -66.05
C GLN A 276 -65.18 -9.36 -65.77
N ASP A 277 -64.53 -8.74 -66.75
CA ASP A 277 -64.07 -7.35 -66.67
C ASP A 277 -65.23 -6.35 -66.86
N ALA A 278 -64.94 -5.06 -66.64
CA ALA A 278 -65.92 -3.98 -66.76
C ALA A 278 -66.46 -3.77 -68.19
N LEU A 279 -65.84 -4.38 -69.21
CA LEU A 279 -66.27 -4.33 -70.61
C LEU A 279 -66.97 -5.63 -71.07
N GLY A 280 -67.12 -6.62 -70.18
CA GLY A 280 -67.81 -7.88 -70.46
C GLY A 280 -66.93 -9.03 -70.95
N ASN A 281 -65.60 -8.87 -70.98
CA ASN A 281 -64.67 -9.92 -71.39
C ASN A 281 -64.33 -10.86 -70.23
N CYS A 282 -64.14 -12.15 -70.51
CA CYS A 282 -63.78 -13.16 -69.52
C CYS A 282 -62.25 -13.28 -69.42
N ILE A 283 -61.72 -13.07 -68.22
CA ILE A 283 -60.29 -13.17 -67.88
C ILE A 283 -60.12 -14.37 -66.94
N ASP A 284 -59.09 -15.18 -67.20
CA ASP A 284 -58.74 -16.34 -66.39
C ASP A 284 -58.47 -15.98 -64.92
N ILE A 285 -58.97 -16.79 -63.99
CA ILE A 285 -58.72 -16.62 -62.54
C ILE A 285 -57.38 -17.25 -62.21
N ASN A 286 -56.39 -16.44 -61.83
CA ASN A 286 -55.13 -16.99 -61.35
C ASN A 286 -55.26 -17.55 -59.93
N GLU A 287 -55.51 -18.85 -59.79
CA GLU A 287 -55.74 -19.47 -58.48
C GLU A 287 -54.47 -19.52 -57.63
N CYS A 288 -53.28 -19.39 -58.22
CA CYS A 288 -52.00 -19.35 -57.49
C CYS A 288 -51.78 -18.04 -56.72
N LEU A 289 -52.61 -17.01 -56.94
CA LEU A 289 -52.60 -15.75 -56.18
C LEU A 289 -53.73 -15.67 -55.14
N SER A 290 -54.50 -16.74 -54.96
CA SER A 290 -55.58 -16.81 -53.97
C SER A 290 -55.03 -16.92 -52.54
N THR A 291 -55.73 -16.33 -51.57
CA THR A 291 -55.37 -16.34 -50.13
C THR A 291 -55.37 -17.74 -49.52
N ASN A 292 -56.09 -18.69 -50.11
CA ASN A 292 -56.04 -20.10 -49.76
C ASN A 292 -55.06 -20.80 -50.71
N MET A 293 -53.84 -21.07 -50.23
CA MET A 293 -52.80 -21.79 -50.99
C MET A 293 -53.38 -23.09 -51.59
N PRO A 294 -53.54 -23.20 -52.91
CA PRO A 294 -54.30 -24.31 -53.50
C PRO A 294 -53.50 -25.62 -53.62
N CYS A 295 -52.16 -25.54 -53.55
CA CYS A 295 -51.27 -26.71 -53.58
C CYS A 295 -50.84 -27.15 -52.16
N PRO A 296 -50.68 -28.46 -51.90
CA PRO A 296 -50.16 -28.98 -50.63
C PRO A 296 -48.73 -28.49 -50.32
N ALA A 297 -48.36 -28.47 -49.04
CA ALA A 297 -47.01 -28.07 -48.60
C ALA A 297 -45.90 -28.84 -49.35
N GLY A 298 -44.96 -28.11 -49.95
CA GLY A 298 -43.83 -28.67 -50.72
C GLY A 298 -44.01 -28.75 -52.24
N GLN A 299 -45.08 -28.17 -52.78
CA GLN A 299 -45.33 -28.07 -54.23
C GLN A 299 -45.52 -26.60 -54.65
N ILE A 300 -45.06 -26.26 -55.86
CA ILE A 300 -45.29 -24.94 -56.47
C ILE A 300 -46.52 -24.97 -57.37
N CYS A 301 -47.33 -23.91 -57.31
CA CYS A 301 -48.52 -23.71 -58.13
C CYS A 301 -48.16 -23.02 -59.45
N ILE A 302 -48.65 -23.54 -60.57
CA ILE A 302 -48.52 -22.97 -61.91
C ILE A 302 -49.92 -22.74 -62.49
N ASN A 303 -50.25 -21.48 -62.79
CA ASN A 303 -51.54 -21.09 -63.36
C ASN A 303 -51.65 -21.53 -64.83
N THR A 304 -52.80 -22.05 -65.22
CA THR A 304 -53.12 -22.51 -66.58
C THR A 304 -54.46 -21.92 -67.02
N ASP A 305 -54.70 -21.78 -68.32
CA ASP A 305 -55.95 -21.16 -68.80
C ASP A 305 -57.18 -21.99 -68.35
N GLY A 306 -57.99 -21.42 -67.47
CA GLY A 306 -59.17 -22.02 -66.82
C GLY A 306 -58.90 -22.89 -65.59
N SER A 307 -57.64 -23.07 -65.12
CA SER A 307 -57.30 -23.91 -63.95
C SER A 307 -55.84 -23.74 -63.44
N TYR A 308 -55.36 -24.59 -62.53
CA TYR A 308 -53.95 -24.60 -62.05
C TYR A 308 -53.36 -26.01 -61.94
N THR A 309 -52.02 -26.12 -61.92
CA THR A 309 -51.27 -27.37 -61.71
C THR A 309 -50.23 -27.24 -60.59
N CYS A 310 -49.97 -28.33 -59.84
CA CYS A 310 -48.99 -28.36 -58.74
C CYS A 310 -47.79 -29.26 -59.08
N GLN A 311 -46.56 -28.74 -58.94
CA GLN A 311 -45.31 -29.48 -59.21
C GLN A 311 -44.44 -29.61 -57.95
N ARG A 312 -43.84 -30.79 -57.69
CA ARG A 312 -42.92 -31.00 -56.55
C ARG A 312 -41.56 -30.33 -56.77
N ILE A 313 -41.02 -29.69 -55.73
CA ILE A 313 -39.63 -29.26 -55.68
C ILE A 313 -38.78 -30.40 -55.08
N SER A 314 -37.77 -30.88 -55.81
CA SER A 314 -36.65 -31.62 -55.22
C SER A 314 -35.48 -30.65 -55.08
N PRO A 315 -35.01 -30.32 -53.86
CA PRO A 315 -33.91 -29.38 -53.71
C PRO A 315 -32.59 -30.04 -54.14
N SER A 316 -31.92 -29.48 -55.15
CA SER A 316 -30.52 -29.78 -55.43
C SER A 316 -29.65 -28.94 -54.50
N CYS A 317 -28.91 -29.58 -53.60
CA CYS A 317 -27.97 -28.87 -52.72
C CYS A 317 -26.79 -28.30 -53.50
N GLY A 318 -26.33 -27.11 -53.12
CA GLY A 318 -25.11 -26.50 -53.66
C GLY A 318 -23.84 -27.24 -53.25
N ARG A 319 -22.69 -26.87 -53.82
CA ARG A 319 -21.38 -27.42 -53.39
C ARG A 319 -21.15 -27.12 -51.89
N GLY A 320 -20.61 -28.09 -51.15
CA GLY A 320 -20.39 -28.00 -49.69
C GLY A 320 -21.58 -28.44 -48.84
N TYR A 321 -22.69 -28.87 -49.45
CA TYR A 321 -23.87 -29.35 -48.73
C TYR A 321 -24.34 -30.71 -49.24
N HIS A 322 -24.81 -31.58 -48.35
CA HIS A 322 -25.48 -32.83 -48.70
C HIS A 322 -26.95 -32.82 -48.25
N LEU A 323 -27.81 -33.64 -48.86
CA LEU A 323 -29.19 -33.80 -48.38
C LEU A 323 -29.19 -34.60 -47.07
N ASN A 324 -30.05 -34.22 -46.13
CA ASN A 324 -30.36 -35.04 -44.96
C ASN A 324 -31.06 -36.36 -45.37
N GLU A 325 -31.09 -37.34 -44.45
CA GLU A 325 -31.70 -38.67 -44.68
C GLU A 325 -33.14 -38.60 -45.22
N ASP A 326 -33.91 -37.57 -44.84
CA ASP A 326 -35.29 -37.35 -45.31
C ASP A 326 -35.40 -36.67 -46.69
N GLY A 327 -34.29 -36.24 -47.31
CA GLY A 327 -34.30 -35.61 -48.63
C GLY A 327 -34.94 -34.21 -48.70
N THR A 328 -35.16 -33.56 -47.55
CA THR A 328 -35.94 -32.31 -47.45
C THR A 328 -35.12 -31.06 -47.20
N ARG A 329 -33.89 -31.17 -46.68
CA ARG A 329 -33.02 -30.04 -46.35
C ARG A 329 -31.55 -30.33 -46.67
N CYS A 330 -30.83 -29.29 -47.05
CA CYS A 330 -29.39 -29.33 -47.25
C CYS A 330 -28.69 -29.06 -45.91
N VAL A 331 -27.81 -29.97 -45.50
CA VAL A 331 -26.91 -29.77 -44.38
C VAL A 331 -25.50 -29.63 -44.86
N ASP A 332 -24.76 -28.84 -44.11
CA ASP A 332 -23.35 -28.56 -44.35
C ASP A 332 -22.53 -29.83 -44.22
N VAL A 333 -21.59 -30.04 -45.14
CA VAL A 333 -20.65 -31.16 -45.07
C VAL A 333 -19.51 -30.75 -44.15
N ASP A 334 -19.39 -31.37 -42.98
CA ASP A 334 -18.26 -31.08 -42.09
C ASP A 334 -16.98 -31.75 -42.63
N GLU A 335 -16.19 -31.01 -43.42
CA GLU A 335 -14.93 -31.53 -43.97
C GLU A 335 -13.87 -31.79 -42.88
N CYS A 336 -13.98 -31.14 -41.72
CA CYS A 336 -13.05 -31.31 -40.59
C CYS A 336 -13.32 -32.58 -39.77
N SER A 337 -14.53 -33.14 -39.85
CA SER A 337 -14.88 -34.43 -39.23
C SER A 337 -14.23 -35.64 -39.92
N SER A 338 -13.71 -35.46 -41.13
CA SER A 338 -13.09 -36.51 -41.92
C SER A 338 -11.67 -36.85 -41.42
N SER A 339 -11.31 -38.14 -41.43
CA SER A 339 -10.00 -38.64 -40.98
C SER A 339 -8.81 -38.23 -41.87
N ASN A 340 -9.06 -37.48 -42.95
CA ASN A 340 -8.07 -37.17 -43.98
C ASN A 340 -7.26 -35.89 -43.73
N GLN A 341 -7.38 -35.24 -42.56
CA GLN A 341 -6.66 -33.99 -42.20
C GLN A 341 -6.57 -32.99 -43.38
N PRO A 342 -7.69 -32.40 -43.80
CA PRO A 342 -7.80 -31.63 -45.05
C PRO A 342 -6.88 -30.39 -45.12
N CYS A 343 -6.33 -29.95 -43.98
CA CYS A 343 -5.46 -28.78 -43.86
C CYS A 343 -3.95 -29.09 -43.79
N GLY A 344 -3.54 -30.37 -43.77
CA GLY A 344 -2.13 -30.76 -43.62
C GLY A 344 -1.54 -30.57 -42.21
N GLU A 345 -0.27 -30.93 -42.04
CA GLU A 345 0.40 -30.86 -40.73
C GLU A 345 0.58 -29.41 -40.24
N GLY A 346 0.30 -29.18 -38.95
CA GLY A 346 0.50 -27.88 -38.31
C GLY A 346 -0.67 -26.89 -38.46
N HIS A 347 -1.74 -27.26 -39.15
CA HIS A 347 -2.94 -26.44 -39.33
C HIS A 347 -4.13 -27.00 -38.52
N VAL A 348 -5.05 -26.13 -38.13
CA VAL A 348 -6.35 -26.44 -37.52
C VAL A 348 -7.43 -26.23 -38.57
N CYS A 349 -8.27 -27.23 -38.77
CA CYS A 349 -9.42 -27.16 -39.66
C CYS A 349 -10.62 -26.55 -38.92
N ILE A 350 -11.25 -25.54 -39.52
CA ILE A 350 -12.46 -24.92 -38.99
C ILE A 350 -13.54 -25.03 -40.06
N ASN A 351 -14.58 -25.81 -39.75
CA ASN A 351 -15.74 -25.98 -40.62
C ASN A 351 -16.59 -24.71 -40.64
N ALA A 352 -17.09 -24.32 -41.81
CA ALA A 352 -17.97 -23.19 -41.98
C ALA A 352 -19.11 -23.54 -42.97
N PRO A 353 -20.25 -22.85 -42.92
CA PRO A 353 -21.36 -23.19 -43.82
C PRO A 353 -20.95 -23.07 -45.31
N GLY A 354 -20.90 -24.21 -45.99
CA GLY A 354 -20.60 -24.37 -47.41
C GLY A 354 -19.11 -24.47 -47.76
N ASN A 355 -18.20 -24.38 -46.78
CA ASN A 355 -16.75 -24.53 -46.98
C ASN A 355 -15.99 -24.76 -45.65
N TYR A 356 -14.70 -25.09 -45.75
CA TYR A 356 -13.81 -25.10 -44.59
C TYR A 356 -12.66 -24.12 -44.79
N ARG A 357 -12.07 -23.67 -43.67
CA ARG A 357 -10.82 -22.89 -43.69
C ARG A 357 -9.79 -23.51 -42.77
N CYS A 358 -8.52 -23.28 -43.12
CA CYS A 358 -7.37 -23.77 -42.38
C CYS A 358 -6.66 -22.59 -41.71
N GLU A 359 -6.45 -22.68 -40.41
CA GLU A 359 -5.70 -21.69 -39.64
C GLU A 359 -4.45 -22.34 -39.03
N CYS A 360 -3.39 -21.57 -38.80
CA CYS A 360 -2.23 -22.10 -38.09
C CYS A 360 -2.60 -22.47 -36.65
N LYS A 361 -2.00 -23.56 -36.13
CA LYS A 361 -2.06 -23.86 -34.70
C LYS A 361 -1.55 -22.66 -33.89
N SER A 362 -2.09 -22.48 -32.68
CA SER A 362 -1.62 -21.46 -31.74
C SER A 362 -0.09 -21.53 -31.56
N GLY A 363 0.57 -20.37 -31.58
CA GLY A 363 2.04 -20.29 -31.54
C GLY A 363 2.72 -20.34 -32.92
N TYR A 364 1.97 -20.51 -34.00
CA TYR A 364 2.51 -20.53 -35.37
C TYR A 364 1.94 -19.38 -36.22
N SER A 365 2.74 -18.89 -37.17
CA SER A 365 2.35 -17.86 -38.14
C SER A 365 2.41 -18.40 -39.56
N PHE A 366 1.47 -17.97 -40.41
CA PHE A 366 1.43 -18.37 -41.80
C PHE A 366 2.50 -17.63 -42.59
N ASP A 367 3.46 -18.37 -43.14
CA ASP A 367 4.45 -17.81 -44.06
C ASP A 367 3.94 -17.88 -45.51
N VAL A 368 3.75 -16.72 -46.13
CA VAL A 368 3.23 -16.57 -47.50
C VAL A 368 4.16 -17.14 -48.56
N ILE A 369 5.47 -17.24 -48.27
CA ILE A 369 6.47 -17.73 -49.23
C ILE A 369 6.50 -19.26 -49.23
N SER A 370 6.69 -19.88 -48.07
CA SER A 370 6.71 -21.34 -47.94
C SER A 370 5.32 -21.99 -47.98
N ARG A 371 4.25 -21.20 -47.81
CA ARG A 371 2.85 -21.68 -47.67
C ARG A 371 2.69 -22.68 -46.52
N THR A 372 3.48 -22.52 -45.46
CA THR A 372 3.43 -23.38 -44.26
C THR A 372 3.34 -22.55 -42.99
N CYS A 373 2.90 -23.19 -41.90
CA CYS A 373 2.89 -22.55 -40.59
C CYS A 373 4.27 -22.70 -39.96
N ILE A 374 4.94 -21.58 -39.77
CA ILE A 374 6.24 -21.51 -39.10
C ILE A 374 6.04 -21.10 -37.65
N ASP A 375 6.84 -21.68 -36.77
CA ASP A 375 6.86 -21.36 -35.35
C ASP A 375 7.13 -19.87 -35.12
N ILE A 376 6.33 -19.23 -34.27
CA ILE A 376 6.56 -17.85 -33.87
C ILE A 376 7.62 -17.87 -32.79
N ASN A 377 8.82 -17.38 -33.09
CA ASN A 377 9.82 -17.24 -32.04
C ASN A 377 9.45 -16.10 -31.08
N GLU A 378 8.76 -16.40 -29.98
CA GLU A 378 8.26 -15.37 -29.07
C GLU A 378 9.43 -14.63 -28.40
N CYS A 379 10.50 -15.34 -28.04
CA CYS A 379 11.70 -14.75 -27.43
C CYS A 379 12.34 -13.67 -28.31
N ARG A 380 12.33 -13.85 -29.63
CA ARG A 380 12.83 -12.87 -30.60
C ARG A 380 11.81 -11.77 -30.88
N ARG A 381 10.52 -12.09 -30.86
CA ARG A 381 9.42 -11.17 -31.17
C ARG A 381 9.15 -10.18 -30.03
N TYR A 382 9.32 -10.60 -28.78
CA TYR A 382 9.14 -9.78 -27.58
C TYR A 382 10.35 -9.85 -26.63
N PRO A 383 11.52 -9.32 -27.05
CA PRO A 383 12.76 -9.44 -26.28
C PRO A 383 12.64 -8.73 -24.92
N GLY A 384 13.04 -9.43 -23.85
CA GLY A 384 13.06 -8.89 -22.48
C GLY A 384 11.70 -8.63 -21.84
N ARG A 385 10.58 -9.01 -22.47
CA ARG A 385 9.22 -8.78 -21.95
C ARG A 385 8.47 -10.05 -21.55
N LEU A 386 8.90 -11.21 -22.05
CA LEU A 386 8.25 -12.51 -21.81
C LEU A 386 8.72 -13.19 -20.52
N CYS A 387 10.03 -13.15 -20.27
CA CYS A 387 10.69 -13.81 -19.15
C CYS A 387 11.49 -12.78 -18.36
N ALA A 388 11.55 -12.94 -17.03
CA ALA A 388 12.37 -12.06 -16.19
C ALA A 388 13.88 -12.18 -16.50
N HIS A 389 14.38 -13.40 -16.70
CA HIS A 389 15.80 -13.67 -16.96
C HIS A 389 16.04 -14.20 -18.37
N LYS A 390 15.89 -15.52 -18.61
CA LYS A 390 16.23 -16.15 -19.89
C LYS A 390 14.99 -16.76 -20.54
N CYS A 391 14.83 -16.54 -21.85
CA CYS A 391 13.75 -17.08 -22.67
C CYS A 391 14.31 -18.11 -23.65
N GLU A 392 13.71 -19.30 -23.69
CA GLU A 392 14.05 -20.35 -24.65
C GLU A 392 12.81 -20.71 -25.48
N ASN A 393 12.95 -20.61 -26.80
CA ASN A 393 11.87 -20.83 -27.75
C ASN A 393 11.66 -22.33 -28.01
N THR A 394 10.41 -22.79 -28.04
CA THR A 394 10.05 -24.17 -28.36
C THR A 394 8.99 -24.22 -29.45
N PRO A 395 8.84 -25.31 -30.21
CA PRO A 395 7.81 -25.37 -31.25
C PRO A 395 6.39 -25.17 -30.68
N GLY A 396 5.76 -24.06 -31.04
CA GLY A 396 4.42 -23.62 -30.62
C GLY A 396 4.37 -22.85 -29.30
N SER A 397 5.52 -22.58 -28.65
CA SER A 397 5.56 -21.88 -27.37
C SER A 397 6.98 -21.43 -26.98
N TYR A 398 7.14 -21.06 -25.72
CA TYR A 398 8.44 -20.76 -25.12
C TYR A 398 8.40 -21.15 -23.65
N TYR A 399 9.58 -21.31 -23.04
CA TYR A 399 9.69 -21.41 -21.59
C TYR A 399 10.77 -20.49 -21.05
N CYS A 400 10.57 -20.06 -19.82
CA CYS A 400 11.49 -19.19 -19.11
C CYS A 400 12.41 -20.01 -18.20
N THR A 401 13.66 -19.61 -18.10
CA THR A 401 14.63 -20.16 -17.15
C THR A 401 15.27 -19.03 -16.35
N CYS A 402 15.63 -19.34 -15.11
CA CYS A 402 16.26 -18.41 -14.19
C CYS A 402 17.76 -18.65 -14.13
N THR A 403 18.53 -17.57 -13.92
CA THR A 403 19.95 -17.65 -13.60
C THR A 403 20.17 -18.31 -12.24
N VAL A 404 21.40 -18.74 -11.98
CA VAL A 404 21.80 -19.26 -10.66
C VAL A 404 21.45 -18.25 -9.56
N GLY A 405 20.98 -18.73 -8.41
CA GLY A 405 20.48 -17.90 -7.30
C GLY A 405 18.97 -17.58 -7.38
N PHE A 406 18.26 -18.11 -8.38
CA PHE A 406 16.83 -17.84 -8.57
C PHE A 406 16.05 -19.09 -8.96
N LYS A 407 14.77 -19.15 -8.56
CA LYS A 407 13.80 -20.18 -8.95
C LYS A 407 12.70 -19.57 -9.81
N LEU A 408 12.16 -20.38 -10.71
CA LEU A 408 11.01 -19.98 -11.51
C LEU A 408 9.76 -19.92 -10.62
N SER A 409 9.05 -18.79 -10.67
CA SER A 409 7.81 -18.57 -9.94
C SER A 409 6.65 -19.39 -10.53
N THR A 410 5.52 -19.40 -9.83
CA THR A 410 4.30 -20.15 -10.22
C THR A 410 3.67 -19.65 -11.52
N ASP A 411 3.98 -18.41 -11.92
CA ASP A 411 3.57 -17.82 -13.20
C ASP A 411 4.35 -18.37 -14.41
N GLY A 412 5.41 -19.15 -14.18
CA GLY A 412 6.27 -19.72 -15.21
C GLY A 412 7.11 -18.68 -15.97
N ARG A 413 7.18 -17.43 -15.50
CA ARG A 413 7.83 -16.30 -16.20
C ARG A 413 8.75 -15.47 -15.31
N SER A 414 8.35 -15.27 -14.05
CA SER A 414 9.10 -14.49 -13.08
C SER A 414 10.13 -15.35 -12.36
N CYS A 415 11.25 -14.73 -12.00
CA CYS A 415 12.31 -15.38 -11.23
C CYS A 415 12.32 -14.82 -9.82
N GLU A 416 12.04 -15.68 -8.85
CA GLU A 416 12.11 -15.37 -7.42
C GLU A 416 13.49 -15.72 -6.90
N ASP A 417 14.00 -14.87 -6.02
CA ASP A 417 15.26 -15.06 -5.33
C ASP A 417 15.23 -16.36 -4.50
N LEU A 418 16.27 -17.18 -4.65
CA LEU A 418 16.42 -18.40 -3.84
C LEU A 418 17.07 -18.01 -2.52
N ASN A 419 16.37 -18.24 -1.42
CA ASN A 419 16.95 -18.00 -0.10
C ASN A 419 17.91 -19.12 0.29
N GLU A 420 19.19 -18.99 -0.04
CA GLU A 420 20.18 -20.03 0.29
C GLU A 420 20.39 -20.16 1.80
N CYS A 421 20.04 -19.14 2.59
CA CYS A 421 20.17 -19.17 4.06
C CYS A 421 19.24 -20.21 4.73
N GLU A 422 18.20 -20.71 4.05
CA GLU A 422 17.36 -21.80 4.57
C GLU A 422 18.18 -23.09 4.80
N SER A 423 19.22 -23.31 4.01
CA SER A 423 20.13 -24.45 4.14
C SER A 423 21.21 -24.27 5.21
N SER A 424 21.25 -23.11 5.88
CA SER A 424 22.30 -22.71 6.84
C SER A 424 23.74 -22.92 6.32
N PRO A 425 24.10 -22.33 5.16
CA PRO A 425 25.42 -22.55 4.55
C PRO A 425 26.55 -21.88 5.34
N CYS A 426 26.25 -20.77 6.03
CA CYS A 426 27.20 -19.99 6.82
C CYS A 426 27.47 -20.62 8.19
N SER A 427 28.72 -20.51 8.66
CA SER A 427 29.11 -20.97 10.00
C SER A 427 28.43 -20.19 11.14
N GLN A 428 28.07 -18.92 10.90
CA GLN A 428 27.43 -18.04 11.87
C GLN A 428 26.19 -17.36 11.28
N GLU A 429 26.27 -16.09 10.91
CA GLU A 429 25.13 -15.32 10.42
C GLU A 429 25.07 -15.39 8.89
N CYS A 430 23.87 -15.60 8.34
CA CYS A 430 23.61 -15.60 6.91
C CYS A 430 22.59 -14.52 6.58
N ALA A 431 22.91 -13.70 5.59
CA ALA A 431 21.95 -12.78 5.01
C ALA A 431 21.70 -13.16 3.56
N ASN A 432 20.42 -13.32 3.23
CA ASN A 432 20.00 -13.52 1.87
C ASN A 432 20.07 -12.18 1.12
N VAL A 433 20.72 -12.18 -0.04
CA VAL A 433 20.89 -11.01 -0.90
C VAL A 433 20.29 -11.36 -2.26
N TYR A 434 19.94 -10.35 -3.06
CA TYR A 434 19.38 -10.62 -4.38
C TYR A 434 20.38 -11.36 -5.28
N GLY A 435 20.08 -12.61 -5.63
CA GLY A 435 20.83 -13.53 -6.48
C GLY A 435 21.96 -14.29 -5.82
N SER A 436 22.15 -14.17 -4.50
CA SER A 436 23.18 -14.87 -3.72
C SER A 436 22.96 -14.65 -2.22
N TYR A 437 23.73 -15.32 -1.38
CA TYR A 437 23.80 -15.04 0.05
C TYR A 437 25.15 -14.44 0.44
N GLN A 438 25.19 -13.77 1.60
CA GLN A 438 26.43 -13.31 2.22
C GLN A 438 26.50 -13.79 3.68
N CYS A 439 27.66 -14.34 4.05
CA CYS A 439 27.95 -14.73 5.42
C CYS A 439 28.56 -13.58 6.22
N TYR A 440 28.10 -13.41 7.46
CA TYR A 440 28.63 -12.46 8.40
C TYR A 440 29.10 -13.17 9.67
N CYS A 441 30.18 -12.63 10.23
CA CYS A 441 30.76 -13.12 11.48
C CYS A 441 30.37 -12.19 12.62
N ARG A 442 30.11 -12.79 13.78
CA ARG A 442 29.89 -12.06 15.03
C ARG A 442 31.14 -11.28 15.40
N ARG A 443 30.98 -10.26 16.25
CA ARG A 443 32.12 -9.48 16.77
C ARG A 443 33.17 -10.41 17.39
N GLY A 444 34.44 -10.13 17.10
CA GLY A 444 35.58 -10.95 17.52
C GLY A 444 35.95 -12.06 16.54
N PHE A 445 35.21 -12.22 15.44
CA PHE A 445 35.51 -13.18 14.38
C PHE A 445 35.65 -12.48 13.04
N GLN A 446 36.50 -13.04 12.17
CA GLN A 446 36.68 -12.61 10.79
C GLN A 446 36.25 -13.72 9.82
N LEU A 447 35.78 -13.33 8.64
CA LEU A 447 35.42 -14.28 7.60
C LEU A 447 36.70 -14.85 6.97
N SER A 448 36.74 -16.17 6.80
CA SER A 448 37.87 -16.86 6.19
C SER A 448 38.07 -16.40 4.74
N ASP A 449 39.28 -15.97 4.40
CA ASP A 449 39.64 -15.49 3.06
C ASP A 449 39.62 -16.61 2.00
N ILE A 450 39.61 -17.88 2.43
CA ILE A 450 39.67 -19.05 1.55
C ILE A 450 38.26 -19.42 1.06
N ASP A 451 37.35 -19.65 2.01
CA ASP A 451 36.03 -20.20 1.73
C ASP A 451 34.92 -19.14 1.70
N GLY A 452 35.12 -17.97 2.32
CA GLY A 452 34.11 -16.91 2.41
C GLY A 452 32.85 -17.29 3.21
N ILE A 453 32.88 -18.38 3.98
CA ILE A 453 31.73 -18.98 4.67
C ILE A 453 32.02 -19.26 6.15
N SER A 454 33.26 -19.64 6.44
CA SER A 454 33.74 -19.99 7.78
C SER A 454 34.19 -18.74 8.54
N CYS A 455 33.80 -18.61 9.80
CA CYS A 455 34.22 -17.53 10.69
C CYS A 455 35.34 -18.01 11.61
N GLU A 456 36.48 -17.33 11.53
CA GLU A 456 37.68 -17.62 12.31
C GLU A 456 37.85 -16.58 13.41
N ASP A 457 38.33 -17.01 14.58
CA ASP A 457 38.57 -16.14 15.72
C ASP A 457 39.68 -15.13 15.42
N ILE A 458 39.46 -13.86 15.79
CA ILE A 458 40.49 -12.83 15.64
C ILE A 458 41.40 -12.91 16.86
N ASP A 459 42.64 -13.38 16.68
CA ASP A 459 43.62 -13.35 17.76
C ASP A 459 44.09 -11.91 18.03
N GLU A 460 43.41 -11.22 18.95
CA GLU A 460 43.74 -9.83 19.26
C GLU A 460 45.10 -9.71 19.94
N CYS A 461 45.60 -10.78 20.57
CA CYS A 461 46.92 -10.82 21.19
C CYS A 461 48.05 -10.91 20.15
N ALA A 462 47.79 -11.44 18.95
CA ALA A 462 48.77 -11.58 17.86
C ALA A 462 48.79 -10.39 16.88
N LEU A 463 47.89 -9.42 17.03
CA LEU A 463 47.85 -8.25 16.15
C LEU A 463 49.09 -7.34 16.32
N PRO A 464 49.56 -6.66 15.26
CA PRO A 464 50.74 -5.78 15.32
C PRO A 464 50.58 -4.55 16.24
N THR A 465 49.34 -4.12 16.51
CA THR A 465 48.98 -3.16 17.57
C THR A 465 48.59 -3.86 18.90
N GLY A 466 48.44 -5.18 18.89
CA GLY A 466 47.92 -6.04 19.96
C GLY A 466 48.83 -6.23 21.16
N GLY A 467 50.14 -5.98 21.00
CA GLY A 467 51.11 -6.01 22.11
C GLY A 467 50.84 -5.01 23.24
N HIS A 468 49.94 -4.03 23.02
CA HIS A 468 49.54 -3.01 24.01
C HIS A 468 48.06 -3.06 24.41
N ILE A 469 47.30 -4.09 24.03
CA ILE A 469 45.88 -4.19 24.40
C ILE A 469 45.70 -4.43 25.91
N CYS A 470 46.59 -5.21 26.50
CA CYS A 470 46.65 -5.48 27.93
C CYS A 470 47.92 -4.86 28.52
N SER A 471 47.85 -4.34 29.76
CA SER A 471 49.03 -3.79 30.44
C SER A 471 50.08 -4.84 30.80
N PHE A 472 49.68 -6.11 31.01
CA PHE A 472 50.58 -7.20 31.39
C PHE A 472 50.48 -8.42 30.47
N ARG A 473 49.45 -9.27 30.61
CA ARG A 473 49.34 -10.51 29.81
C ARG A 473 47.96 -10.63 29.16
N CYS A 474 47.99 -10.85 27.84
CA CYS A 474 46.83 -11.11 26.99
C CYS A 474 46.66 -12.62 26.78
N ILE A 475 45.42 -13.09 26.83
CA ILE A 475 45.02 -14.48 26.55
C ILE A 475 43.89 -14.43 25.52
N ASN A 476 44.11 -15.01 24.34
CA ASN A 476 43.09 -15.09 23.29
C ASN A 476 42.02 -16.12 23.66
N ILE A 477 40.75 -15.78 23.47
CA ILE A 477 39.59 -16.65 23.70
C ILE A 477 38.62 -16.56 22.52
N PRO A 478 37.86 -17.59 22.15
CA PRO A 478 36.96 -17.48 21.00
C PRO A 478 35.97 -16.30 21.11
N GLY A 479 36.10 -15.33 20.21
CA GLY A 479 35.32 -14.11 20.08
C GLY A 479 35.79 -12.90 20.90
N SER A 480 36.91 -13.01 21.64
CA SER A 480 37.43 -11.92 22.48
C SER A 480 38.86 -12.23 22.99
N PHE A 481 39.39 -11.37 23.84
CA PHE A 481 40.57 -11.66 24.65
C PHE A 481 40.30 -11.39 26.13
N GLN A 482 41.17 -11.91 27.00
CA GLN A 482 41.19 -11.64 28.43
C GLN A 482 42.55 -11.11 28.86
N CYS A 483 42.56 -9.98 29.57
CA CYS A 483 43.76 -9.45 30.20
C CYS A 483 43.89 -9.95 31.65
N THR A 484 45.12 -10.22 32.07
CA THR A 484 45.46 -10.59 33.45
C THR A 484 46.56 -9.67 33.98
N CYS A 485 46.58 -9.49 35.31
CA CYS A 485 47.57 -8.70 36.03
C CYS A 485 48.38 -9.59 36.97
N PRO A 486 49.57 -9.15 37.42
CA PRO A 486 50.33 -9.86 38.45
C PRO A 486 49.44 -10.08 39.68
N SER A 487 49.44 -11.31 40.22
CA SER A 487 48.61 -11.66 41.38
C SER A 487 49.07 -11.02 42.69
N THR A 488 50.25 -10.40 42.69
CA THR A 488 50.87 -9.74 43.83
C THR A 488 50.85 -8.23 43.60
N GLY A 489 50.15 -7.48 44.46
CA GLY A 489 50.16 -6.02 44.48
C GLY A 489 49.35 -5.32 43.38
N TYR A 490 48.75 -6.04 42.43
CA TYR A 490 47.96 -5.44 41.36
C TYR A 490 46.60 -6.13 41.20
N ARG A 491 45.59 -5.34 40.81
CA ARG A 491 44.27 -5.82 40.41
C ARG A 491 43.90 -5.31 39.03
N LEU A 492 43.04 -6.05 38.33
CA LEU A 492 42.53 -5.61 37.04
C LEU A 492 41.61 -4.40 37.25
N ALA A 493 41.90 -3.31 36.54
CA ALA A 493 41.11 -2.10 36.58
C ALA A 493 39.70 -2.35 35.97
N PRO A 494 38.72 -1.47 36.24
CA PRO A 494 37.35 -1.64 35.72
C PRO A 494 37.24 -1.74 34.20
N ASN A 495 38.24 -1.25 33.46
CA ASN A 495 38.31 -1.36 32.00
C ASN A 495 38.74 -2.75 31.49
N ALA A 496 39.00 -3.70 32.40
CA ALA A 496 39.44 -5.06 32.12
C ALA A 496 40.73 -5.17 31.27
N ARG A 497 41.55 -4.11 31.24
CA ARG A 497 42.77 -4.03 30.41
C ARG A 497 44.00 -3.56 31.18
N ASN A 498 43.80 -2.61 32.09
CA ASN A 498 44.89 -2.00 32.85
C ASN A 498 45.06 -2.68 34.20
N CYS A 499 46.29 -2.66 34.71
CA CYS A 499 46.58 -3.11 36.06
C CYS A 499 46.63 -1.89 36.98
N GLN A 500 45.87 -1.94 38.07
CA GLN A 500 45.86 -0.92 39.11
C GLN A 500 46.57 -1.46 40.34
N ASP A 501 47.50 -0.68 40.86
CA ASP A 501 48.17 -0.92 42.14
C ASP A 501 47.15 -1.07 43.28
N ILE A 502 47.40 -2.02 44.17
CA ILE A 502 46.60 -2.23 45.37
C ILE A 502 47.28 -1.46 46.50
N ASP A 503 46.61 -0.43 47.03
CA ASP A 503 47.13 0.27 48.19
C ASP A 503 47.02 -0.63 49.44
N GLU A 504 48.07 -1.38 49.76
CA GLU A 504 48.03 -2.29 50.91
C GLU A 504 48.01 -1.56 52.25
N CYS A 505 48.48 -0.30 52.28
CA CYS A 505 48.45 0.57 53.46
C CYS A 505 47.04 1.03 53.81
N VAL A 506 46.18 1.23 52.81
CA VAL A 506 44.74 1.54 52.98
C VAL A 506 43.92 0.27 53.12
N ALA A 507 44.27 -0.79 52.39
CA ALA A 507 43.57 -2.08 52.47
C ALA A 507 43.91 -2.90 53.73
N GLU A 508 44.75 -2.37 54.63
CA GLU A 508 45.23 -3.04 55.86
C GLU A 508 45.81 -4.44 55.60
N SER A 509 46.37 -4.66 54.42
CA SER A 509 46.96 -5.95 53.99
C SER A 509 48.49 -5.98 54.14
N HIS A 510 49.03 -5.05 54.93
CA HIS A 510 50.45 -4.93 55.23
C HIS A 510 50.84 -5.58 56.56
N ASN A 511 52.10 -5.96 56.71
CA ASN A 511 52.66 -6.57 57.93
C ASN A 511 53.61 -5.63 58.71
N CYS A 512 53.48 -4.30 58.52
CA CYS A 512 54.31 -3.31 59.23
C CYS A 512 54.15 -3.35 60.75
N SER A 513 55.26 -3.15 61.46
CA SER A 513 55.28 -3.03 62.92
C SER A 513 54.66 -1.72 63.40
N PHE A 514 54.25 -1.63 64.67
CA PHE A 514 53.65 -0.42 65.25
C PHE A 514 54.56 0.83 65.19
N ASN A 515 55.89 0.64 65.20
CA ASN A 515 56.87 1.72 65.12
C ASN A 515 57.25 2.09 63.67
N GLU A 516 56.65 1.44 62.68
CA GLU A 516 56.92 1.65 61.27
C GLU A 516 55.73 2.34 60.60
N THR A 517 56.02 3.26 59.69
CA THR A 517 55.01 3.85 58.82
C THR A 517 54.94 3.06 57.52
N CYS A 518 53.73 2.64 57.14
CA CYS A 518 53.45 1.98 55.86
C CYS A 518 53.43 3.03 54.75
N PHE A 519 54.23 2.80 53.70
CA PHE A 519 54.24 3.54 52.46
C PHE A 519 53.80 2.63 51.30
N ASN A 520 52.77 3.06 50.57
CA ASN A 520 52.32 2.36 49.38
C ASN A 520 53.31 2.60 48.23
N ILE A 521 53.71 1.53 47.54
CA ILE A 521 54.60 1.59 46.38
C ILE A 521 53.98 0.82 45.21
N GLN A 522 54.43 1.09 43.99
CA GLN A 522 53.87 0.44 42.80
C GLN A 522 54.24 -1.05 42.86
N GLY A 523 53.24 -1.91 43.00
CA GLY A 523 53.35 -3.35 43.13
C GLY A 523 53.57 -3.86 44.54
N GLY A 524 53.34 -3.06 45.58
CA GLY A 524 53.42 -3.51 46.96
C GLY A 524 53.49 -2.39 48.01
N PHE A 525 53.97 -2.73 49.21
CA PHE A 525 54.17 -1.75 50.27
C PHE A 525 55.58 -1.84 50.87
N ARG A 526 55.98 -0.76 51.56
CA ARG A 526 57.22 -0.70 52.35
C ARG A 526 56.96 -0.12 53.73
N CYS A 527 57.41 -0.85 54.74
CA CYS A 527 57.41 -0.41 56.12
C CYS A 527 58.74 0.28 56.38
N LEU A 528 58.71 1.59 56.64
CA LEU A 528 59.91 2.36 56.95
C LEU A 528 59.76 2.96 58.35
N SER A 529 60.80 2.78 59.17
CA SER A 529 60.98 3.55 60.40
C SER A 529 61.95 4.68 60.12
N LEU A 530 61.45 5.90 60.06
CA LEU A 530 62.23 7.10 59.78
C LEU A 530 62.32 7.94 61.06
N GLU A 531 63.42 7.74 61.78
CA GLU A 531 63.75 8.48 63.00
C GLU A 531 64.56 9.75 62.68
N CYS A 532 64.34 10.82 63.44
CA CYS A 532 65.12 12.04 63.30
C CYS A 532 66.52 11.86 63.91
N PRO A 533 67.59 12.36 63.26
CA PRO A 533 68.94 12.34 63.83
C PRO A 533 69.02 13.06 65.19
N GLU A 534 70.06 12.74 65.97
CA GLU A 534 70.36 13.44 67.23
C GLU A 534 70.37 14.97 67.05
N ASN A 535 69.82 15.70 68.02
CA ASN A 535 69.58 17.15 67.97
C ASN A 535 68.55 17.65 66.94
N TYR A 536 67.72 16.76 66.38
CA TYR A 536 66.56 17.12 65.58
C TYR A 536 65.29 16.54 66.21
N ARG A 537 64.18 17.30 66.15
CA ARG A 537 62.86 16.84 66.59
C ARG A 537 61.92 16.71 65.39
N LYS A 538 60.99 15.76 65.44
CA LYS A 538 59.95 15.62 64.41
C LYS A 538 58.98 16.82 64.46
N SER A 539 58.68 17.38 63.30
CA SER A 539 57.74 18.50 63.14
C SER A 539 56.31 17.96 63.15
N GLY A 540 55.54 18.32 64.19
CA GLY A 540 54.11 18.02 64.28
C GLY A 540 53.80 16.64 64.85
N ASP A 541 53.72 16.57 66.18
CA ASP A 541 53.01 15.52 66.92
C ASP A 541 51.67 16.09 67.44
N THR A 542 50.99 16.88 66.60
CA THR A 542 49.68 17.46 66.93
C THR A 542 48.58 16.71 66.20
N VAL A 543 48.06 15.67 66.87
CA VAL A 543 46.68 15.17 66.82
C VAL A 543 45.87 15.61 65.59
N ARG A 544 46.15 15.00 64.44
CA ARG A 544 45.19 14.71 63.36
C ARG A 544 45.86 13.76 62.37
N LEU A 545 45.25 12.60 62.19
CA LEU A 545 45.65 11.54 61.26
C LEU A 545 45.50 12.01 59.81
N GLU A 546 46.40 12.85 59.34
CA GLU A 546 46.73 12.90 57.92
C GLU A 546 48.19 12.48 57.82
N LYS A 547 48.39 11.19 57.47
CA LYS A 547 49.69 10.64 57.11
C LYS A 547 50.21 11.46 55.93
N THR A 548 51.02 12.47 56.21
CA THR A 548 51.74 13.18 55.16
C THR A 548 52.92 12.31 54.72
N ASP A 549 53.10 12.13 53.42
CA ASP A 549 54.18 11.32 52.81
C ASP A 549 55.59 11.87 53.06
N THR A 550 55.69 12.91 53.90
CA THR A 550 56.92 13.61 54.20
C THR A 550 57.12 13.73 55.71
N ILE A 551 58.20 13.15 56.22
CA ILE A 551 58.61 13.31 57.62
C ILE A 551 59.62 14.45 57.68
N ARG A 552 59.31 15.50 58.46
CA ARG A 552 60.19 16.67 58.60
C ARG A 552 60.79 16.73 59.99
N CYS A 553 62.12 16.70 60.07
CA CYS A 553 62.92 16.89 61.26
C CYS A 553 63.42 18.33 61.31
N ILE A 554 63.12 19.04 62.40
CA ILE A 554 63.54 20.41 62.65
C ILE A 554 64.65 20.39 63.68
N LYS A 555 65.71 21.16 63.42
CA LYS A 555 66.83 21.31 64.34
C LYS A 555 66.35 21.76 65.72
N SER A 556 66.76 21.03 66.75
CA SER A 556 66.42 21.25 68.15
C SER A 556 67.63 20.90 69.01
N CYS A 557 68.61 21.81 69.01
CA CYS A 557 69.86 21.63 69.73
C CYS A 557 69.66 21.53 71.24
N ARG A 558 70.45 20.67 71.90
CA ARG A 558 70.56 20.67 73.36
C ARG A 558 71.21 21.98 73.85
N PRO A 559 70.90 22.46 75.07
CA PRO A 559 71.32 23.80 75.55
C PRO A 559 72.84 24.09 75.56
N ASN A 560 73.69 23.06 75.48
CA ASN A 560 75.15 23.18 75.55
C ASN A 560 75.89 22.72 74.26
N ASP A 561 75.17 22.36 73.21
CA ASP A 561 75.77 21.84 71.98
C ASP A 561 76.05 22.98 70.97
N VAL A 562 77.22 23.61 71.12
CA VAL A 562 77.66 24.72 70.26
C VAL A 562 77.87 24.26 68.81
N ASN A 563 78.32 23.01 68.61
CA ASN A 563 78.49 22.43 67.27
C ASN A 563 77.13 22.29 66.59
N CYS A 564 76.10 21.84 67.31
CA CYS A 564 74.74 21.83 66.80
C CYS A 564 74.32 23.24 66.41
N VAL A 565 74.43 24.25 67.26
CA VAL A 565 73.94 25.61 66.94
C VAL A 565 74.61 26.18 65.69
N LEU A 566 75.92 25.95 65.52
CA LEU A 566 76.72 26.43 64.37
C LEU A 566 76.49 25.65 63.07
N ASP A 567 75.91 24.45 63.11
CA ASP A 567 75.60 23.67 61.91
C ASP A 567 74.61 24.44 61.00
N PRO A 568 74.92 24.71 59.72
CA PRO A 568 73.99 25.41 58.83
C PRO A 568 72.72 24.59 58.51
N VAL A 569 72.68 23.29 58.78
CA VAL A 569 71.51 22.44 58.53
C VAL A 569 70.40 22.75 59.53
N HIS A 570 69.25 23.21 59.01
CA HIS A 570 68.12 23.64 59.82
C HIS A 570 66.96 22.64 59.79
N THR A 571 66.72 22.02 58.63
CA THR A 571 65.70 20.98 58.49
C THR A 571 66.18 19.81 57.65
N ILE A 572 65.78 18.62 58.05
CA ILE A 572 65.99 17.37 57.32
C ILE A 572 64.61 16.79 57.04
N SER A 573 64.23 16.60 55.78
CA SER A 573 62.96 15.99 55.43
C SER A 573 63.16 14.69 54.66
N HIS A 574 62.38 13.68 54.99
CA HIS A 574 62.31 12.42 54.25
C HIS A 574 61.03 12.40 53.43
N THR A 575 61.13 12.11 52.14
CA THR A 575 60.00 11.99 51.21
C THR A 575 60.09 10.64 50.53
N VAL A 576 58.96 9.94 50.38
CA VAL A 576 58.91 8.67 49.65
C VAL A 576 58.25 8.87 48.30
N ILE A 577 58.82 8.30 47.24
CA ILE A 577 58.31 8.36 45.88
C ILE A 577 58.33 6.96 45.29
N SER A 578 57.23 6.61 44.64
CA SER A 578 57.08 5.39 43.89
C SER A 578 57.03 5.72 42.40
N LEU A 579 57.90 5.10 41.60
CA LEU A 579 57.99 5.27 40.14
C LEU A 579 57.76 3.92 39.44
N PRO A 580 57.09 3.89 38.29
CA PRO A 580 57.03 2.69 37.46
C PRO A 580 58.36 2.47 36.70
N THR A 581 58.58 1.25 36.21
CA THR A 581 59.70 0.96 35.29
C THR A 581 59.40 1.51 33.90
N PHE A 582 60.12 2.54 33.46
CA PHE A 582 60.03 3.01 32.08
C PHE A 582 61.13 2.39 31.22
N ARG A 583 60.75 1.84 30.06
CA ARG A 583 61.70 1.34 29.04
C ARG A 583 61.99 2.36 27.94
N GLU A 584 61.08 3.31 27.71
CA GLU A 584 61.22 4.36 26.70
C GLU A 584 60.98 5.72 27.33
N PHE A 585 61.91 6.65 27.08
CA PHE A 585 61.94 7.97 27.72
C PHE A 585 62.11 9.03 26.63
N THR A 586 61.00 9.69 26.24
CA THR A 586 60.99 10.66 25.14
C THR A 586 61.30 12.09 25.59
N ARG A 587 61.10 12.40 26.87
CA ARG A 587 61.39 13.71 27.50
C ARG A 587 61.68 13.57 29.00
N PRO A 588 62.44 14.49 29.61
CA PRO A 588 62.60 14.54 31.07
C PRO A 588 61.27 14.72 31.81
N GLU A 589 61.03 13.91 32.83
CA GLU A 589 59.85 13.98 33.69
C GLU A 589 60.17 14.69 35.00
N GLU A 590 59.34 15.65 35.40
CA GLU A 590 59.50 16.43 36.63
C GLU A 590 58.88 15.67 37.80
N ILE A 591 59.69 15.21 38.75
CA ILE A 591 59.27 14.31 39.83
C ILE A 591 59.10 15.01 41.18
N ILE A 592 59.89 16.05 41.47
CA ILE A 592 59.90 16.71 42.79
C ILE A 592 60.04 18.22 42.61
N PHE A 593 59.26 18.97 43.37
CA PHE A 593 59.30 20.43 43.40
C PHE A 593 59.70 20.93 44.79
N LEU A 594 60.96 21.33 44.92
CA LEU A 594 61.52 21.94 46.14
C LEU A 594 61.20 23.44 46.17
N ARG A 595 60.10 23.81 46.81
CA ARG A 595 59.66 25.21 46.90
C ARG A 595 60.38 25.94 48.04
N ALA A 596 60.92 27.11 47.75
CA ALA A 596 61.52 28.00 48.74
C ALA A 596 60.94 29.42 48.65
N ILE A 597 60.58 29.98 49.80
CA ILE A 597 60.12 31.37 49.92
C ILE A 597 61.36 32.28 49.81
N THR A 598 61.38 33.12 48.79
CA THR A 598 62.39 34.17 48.64
C THR A 598 62.02 35.38 49.51
N PRO A 599 62.96 35.99 50.25
CA PRO A 599 62.70 37.17 51.07
C PRO A 599 62.21 38.35 50.20
N THR A 600 61.19 39.08 50.65
CA THR A 600 60.53 40.19 49.93
C THR A 600 61.26 41.55 50.04
N TYR A 601 62.60 41.59 50.00
CA TYR A 601 63.39 42.83 50.09
C TYR A 601 64.51 42.92 49.05
N PRO A 602 64.85 44.12 48.55
CA PRO A 602 65.93 44.30 47.58
C PRO A 602 67.27 44.25 48.32
N ALA A 603 67.84 43.05 48.45
CA ALA A 603 69.24 42.87 48.82
C ALA A 603 69.93 42.10 47.69
N ASN A 604 70.91 42.75 47.06
CA ASN A 604 71.67 42.30 45.89
C ASN A 604 72.51 41.01 46.11
N GLN A 605 72.10 40.05 46.95
CA GLN A 605 72.94 38.88 47.25
C GLN A 605 72.24 37.70 47.97
N ALA A 606 70.90 37.61 47.97
CA ALA A 606 70.18 36.45 48.49
C ALA A 606 69.92 35.46 47.34
N ASP A 607 70.61 34.32 47.33
CA ASP A 607 70.42 33.28 46.32
C ASP A 607 70.13 31.91 46.95
N ILE A 608 69.44 31.04 46.21
CA ILE A 608 69.16 29.66 46.63
C ILE A 608 69.77 28.71 45.61
N ILE A 609 70.65 27.85 46.10
CA ILE A 609 71.34 26.83 45.30
C ILE A 609 70.73 25.46 45.64
N PHE A 610 70.46 24.67 44.61
CA PHE A 610 69.91 23.34 44.74
C PHE A 610 70.91 22.33 44.17
N ASP A 611 71.33 21.37 44.98
CA ASP A 611 72.32 20.38 44.60
C ASP A 611 71.85 18.96 44.92
N ILE A 612 72.24 18.01 44.08
CA ILE A 612 72.12 16.58 44.34
C ILE A 612 73.49 16.11 44.85
N THR A 613 73.59 15.76 46.14
CA THR A 613 74.88 15.46 46.78
C THR A 613 75.20 13.98 46.82
N GLU A 614 74.19 13.13 47.01
CA GLU A 614 74.36 11.68 47.14
C GLU A 614 73.19 10.94 46.48
N GLY A 615 73.41 9.68 46.09
CA GLY A 615 72.34 8.78 45.64
C GLY A 615 71.88 8.93 44.19
N ASN A 616 72.50 9.79 43.39
CA ASN A 616 72.22 9.92 41.96
C ASN A 616 72.85 8.78 41.15
N LEU A 617 72.21 7.63 41.14
CA LEU A 617 72.73 6.46 40.44
C LEU A 617 72.57 6.62 38.93
N ARG A 618 73.67 6.39 38.21
CA ARG A 618 73.78 6.48 36.74
C ARG A 618 73.41 7.85 36.15
N ASP A 619 73.52 8.92 36.95
CA ASP A 619 73.12 10.28 36.59
C ASP A 619 71.69 10.32 36.02
N SER A 620 70.78 9.57 36.67
CA SER A 620 69.41 9.40 36.20
C SER A 620 68.53 10.59 36.56
N PHE A 621 68.98 11.44 37.48
CA PHE A 621 68.27 12.64 37.93
C PHE A 621 69.11 13.89 37.72
N ASP A 622 68.44 14.98 37.34
CA ASP A 622 69.00 16.33 37.39
C ASP A 622 68.12 17.26 38.23
N ILE A 623 68.67 18.41 38.61
CA ILE A 623 67.92 19.45 39.32
C ILE A 623 68.10 20.77 38.60
N ILE A 624 66.98 21.41 38.28
CA ILE A 624 66.97 22.72 37.63
C ILE A 624 66.29 23.74 38.54
N LYS A 625 66.81 24.97 38.53
CA LYS A 625 66.21 26.08 39.23
C LYS A 625 65.19 26.78 38.33
N ARG A 626 63.97 26.95 38.81
CA ARG A 626 62.87 27.64 38.14
C ARG A 626 62.28 28.71 39.06
N TYR A 627 61.78 29.79 38.48
CA TYR A 627 61.03 30.81 39.20
C TYR A 627 59.54 30.67 38.85
N MET A 628 58.70 30.42 39.85
CA MET A 628 57.26 30.21 39.69
C MET A 628 56.51 30.93 40.81
N ASP A 629 55.48 31.72 40.47
CA ASP A 629 54.56 32.36 41.42
C ASP A 629 55.24 33.14 42.57
N GLY A 630 56.33 33.86 42.26
CA GLY A 630 57.07 34.63 43.27
C GLY A 630 57.97 33.80 44.20
N MET A 631 58.16 32.51 43.91
CA MET A 631 59.01 31.59 44.66
C MET A 631 60.11 31.02 43.76
N THR A 632 61.25 30.70 44.38
CA THR A 632 62.29 29.91 43.73
C THR A 632 62.01 28.43 43.98
N VAL A 633 61.96 27.63 42.91
CA VAL A 633 61.64 26.21 42.95
C VAL A 633 62.77 25.40 42.32
N GLY A 634 63.31 24.44 43.07
CA GLY A 634 64.19 23.40 42.53
C GLY A 634 63.35 22.26 41.97
N VAL A 635 63.40 22.03 40.67
CA VAL A 635 62.67 20.96 39.99
C VAL A 635 63.62 19.80 39.75
N VAL A 636 63.42 18.69 40.45
CA VAL A 636 64.14 17.44 40.20
C VAL A 636 63.47 16.73 39.04
N ARG A 637 64.24 16.35 38.04
CA ARG A 637 63.73 15.63 36.87
C ARG A 637 64.44 14.31 36.69
N GLN A 638 63.69 13.30 36.28
CA GLN A 638 64.27 12.09 35.72
C GLN A 638 64.73 12.40 34.29
N VAL A 639 65.99 12.11 33.97
CA VAL A 639 66.59 12.35 32.65
C VAL A 639 66.99 11.05 31.95
N ARG A 640 67.07 9.94 32.70
CA ARG A 640 67.32 8.60 32.16
C ARG A 640 66.34 7.58 32.74
N PRO A 641 65.90 6.57 31.96
CA PRO A 641 65.03 5.52 32.45
C PRO A 641 65.73 4.66 33.50
N ILE A 642 64.99 4.25 34.52
CA ILE A 642 65.44 3.32 35.55
C ILE A 642 64.59 2.07 35.43
N VAL A 643 65.25 0.93 35.28
CA VAL A 643 64.60 -0.39 35.25
C VAL A 643 64.63 -0.95 36.66
N GLY A 644 63.45 -1.18 37.24
CA GLY A 644 63.25 -1.80 38.54
C GLY A 644 63.32 -3.33 38.49
N PRO A 645 63.05 -4.01 39.62
CA PRO A 645 62.75 -3.42 40.94
C PRO A 645 64.00 -2.79 41.56
N PHE A 646 63.89 -1.55 42.03
CA PHE A 646 65.03 -0.79 42.51
C PHE A 646 64.68 0.16 43.67
N HIS A 647 65.61 0.40 44.60
CA HIS A 647 65.46 1.35 45.70
C HIS A 647 66.73 2.20 45.87
N ALA A 648 66.57 3.52 45.92
CA ALA A 648 67.63 4.48 46.23
C ALA A 648 67.15 5.56 47.18
N ILE A 649 68.10 6.20 47.85
CA ILE A 649 67.87 7.43 48.61
C ILE A 649 68.65 8.55 47.92
N LEU A 650 67.95 9.49 47.31
CA LEU A 650 68.51 10.67 46.67
C LEU A 650 68.58 11.81 47.69
N LYS A 651 69.78 12.31 47.97
CA LYS A 651 69.99 13.40 48.93
C LYS A 651 70.10 14.72 48.19
N LEU A 652 69.18 15.62 48.50
CA LEU A 652 69.08 16.95 47.90
C LEU A 652 69.42 18.00 48.96
N GLU A 653 70.25 18.98 48.61
CA GLU A 653 70.54 20.12 49.46
C GLU A 653 69.93 21.40 48.88
N MET A 654 69.23 22.14 49.74
CA MET A 654 68.76 23.50 49.46
C MET A 654 69.58 24.47 50.30
N ASN A 655 70.52 25.15 49.67
CA ASN A 655 71.46 26.06 50.30
C ASN A 655 70.99 27.51 50.09
N TYR A 656 70.60 28.18 51.18
CA TYR A 656 70.28 29.60 51.19
C TYR A 656 71.57 30.39 51.38
N VAL A 657 72.00 31.10 50.33
CA VAL A 657 73.24 31.86 50.28
C VAL A 657 72.93 33.33 50.45
N MET A 658 73.60 33.97 51.42
CA MET A 658 73.54 35.40 51.67
C MET A 658 74.96 35.95 51.61
N GLY A 659 75.27 36.83 50.66
CA GLY A 659 76.60 37.45 50.57
C GLY A 659 77.73 36.47 50.24
N GLY A 660 77.42 35.34 49.60
CA GLY A 660 78.39 34.28 49.25
C GLY A 660 78.60 33.22 50.34
N VAL A 661 77.96 33.34 51.51
CA VAL A 661 78.02 32.35 52.60
C VAL A 661 76.68 31.64 52.75
N VAL A 662 76.70 30.33 52.98
CA VAL A 662 75.49 29.53 53.26
C VAL A 662 74.97 29.91 54.64
N SER A 663 73.80 30.55 54.66
CA SER A 663 73.11 30.98 55.88
C SER A 663 72.25 29.85 56.47
N HIS A 664 71.52 29.13 55.62
CA HIS A 664 70.68 27.99 56.03
C HIS A 664 70.78 26.88 55.00
N ARG A 665 70.77 25.63 55.44
CA ARG A 665 70.71 24.43 54.60
C ARG A 665 69.49 23.60 54.99
N ASN A 666 68.69 23.22 54.00
CA ASN A 666 67.68 22.17 54.16
C ASN A 666 68.12 20.94 53.39
N ILE A 667 68.07 19.79 54.04
CA ILE A 667 68.39 18.50 53.42
C ILE A 667 67.09 17.76 53.16
N VAL A 668 66.91 17.25 51.94
CA VAL A 668 65.76 16.43 51.56
C VAL A 668 66.26 15.06 51.12
N ASN A 669 65.93 14.04 51.88
CA ASN A 669 66.20 12.64 51.59
C ASN A 669 64.99 12.04 50.87
N VAL A 670 65.15 11.72 49.59
CA VAL A 670 64.06 11.17 48.77
C VAL A 670 64.28 9.67 48.62
N HIS A 671 63.41 8.87 49.22
CA HIS A 671 63.38 7.42 49.05
C HIS A 671 62.61 7.11 47.75
N ILE A 672 63.34 6.66 46.72
CA ILE A 672 62.80 6.34 45.42
C ILE A 672 62.68 4.82 45.32
N PHE A 673 61.45 4.33 45.17
CA PHE A 673 61.14 2.94 44.88
C PHE A 673 60.68 2.82 43.42
N VAL A 674 61.31 1.96 42.65
CA VAL A 674 60.94 1.69 41.25
C VAL A 674 60.33 0.29 41.18
N SER A 675 59.10 0.19 40.66
CA SER A 675 58.39 -1.09 40.45
C SER A 675 59.09 -1.95 39.39
N GLU A 676 58.85 -3.25 39.40
CA GLU A 676 59.23 -4.15 38.29
C GLU A 676 58.42 -3.87 37.01
N TYR A 677 57.20 -3.37 37.17
CA TYR A 677 56.25 -3.13 36.09
C TYR A 677 56.19 -1.65 35.69
N TRP A 678 55.72 -1.38 34.48
CA TRP A 678 55.70 -0.04 33.88
C TRP A 678 54.39 0.73 34.09
N PHE A 679 53.35 0.05 34.55
CA PHE A 679 51.99 0.56 34.70
C PHE A 679 51.66 1.01 36.12
#